data_AF-A0A8S1R715-F1
#
_entry.id   AF-A0A8S1R715-F1
#
_cell.length_a   1.000
_cell.length_b   1.000
_cell.length_c   1.000
_cell.angle_alpha   90.00
_cell.angle_beta   90.00
_cell.angle_gamma   90.00
#
_symmetry.space_group_name_H-M   'P 1'
#
loop_
_entity.id
_entity.type
_entity.pdbx_description
1 polymer ?
#
loop_
_entity_poly.entity_id
_entity_poly.type
_entity_poly.pdbx_seq_one_letter_code
_entity_poly.pdbx_strand_id
1 'polypeptide(L)'
;MGFDQQLMERFQLLLPYVLELEGGQVYIQEYPNLKDNSRLNQDQYNEWLNKKQQKNQNNSKYQIRDVSLITKEDIQEYYYDIFLQHKCDKIVDLGTCYQYFDMVINIGPQNAALIMQKACNSSLDGVLNKNTISIVNNMEQNKLQKSIIEARKKQFQKFCDVKVFCKKFERDFNNRINKIQERILKGFQNIDKTKSGSNNQQEVAIKNIQNKEMKSKLIQPKVNQSQKSPMSQKQVIDKLQQNQIEKIQKDMNIQIFNKIKGVNKVTSQFILDKSENIHLSDLATVLSVYNDPNLDDQYKGICFSLDPIVLPNQEEFKQQEKVCWPDKFVNRNIIQDTEFAQILFEADYLLKLMSLGVQDDGKTPFVYPKELSDKGLKSCIAFGKGQFTRLFYRFWLVPESCIYKLEDNKYILNDLKIMCQARQIERVNSQLKDKDAQDINDISYQFAQKISELYDELSKHYPIFKRLQQLFKAVALGKWMYQNKVKVDYQKLQAQIIKVKNQQKLIPILKFEQNGDEVKIPVNFTQAEKIQKAKDYLIEKGHATTQNLIDQVVQQIPDLKGYQIQKQMFYTMGGIDPNCQNMIEQKIMKEKEVEKGNEDEEIEIPFFPCIKCKECQRMVEKQLINLDQNKCSIHNDFTCFLCLELVTNEDKEPRCCVINKFKYIFHKECSEEYETILNKKKDLIDF
;
A
#
# COMPACT_ATOMS: atom_id res chain seq x y z
N MET A 1 37.23 -41.04 10.31
CA MET A 1 36.46 -40.08 11.11
C MET A 1 36.90 -38.61 10.96
N GLY A 2 37.94 -38.26 10.17
CA GLY A 2 38.42 -36.85 10.08
C GLY A 2 37.74 -35.94 9.04
N PHE A 3 36.99 -36.49 8.07
CA PHE A 3 36.37 -35.67 7.00
C PHE A 3 35.19 -34.82 7.48
N ASP A 4 34.40 -35.32 8.45
CA ASP A 4 33.26 -34.56 8.99
C ASP A 4 33.71 -33.37 9.85
N GLN A 5 34.85 -33.50 10.53
CA GLN A 5 35.35 -32.44 11.40
C GLN A 5 35.83 -31.23 10.58
N GLN A 6 36.64 -31.44 9.54
CA GLN A 6 37.09 -30.34 8.66
C GLN A 6 35.91 -29.64 7.97
N LEU A 7 34.89 -30.42 7.58
CA LEU A 7 33.68 -29.87 6.99
C LEU A 7 32.90 -28.99 7.98
N MET A 8 32.73 -29.48 9.21
CA MET A 8 32.06 -28.73 10.26
C MET A 8 32.83 -27.46 10.64
N GLU A 9 34.16 -27.53 10.74
CA GLU A 9 35.04 -26.37 11.01
C GLU A 9 34.89 -25.30 9.91
N ARG A 10 34.83 -25.70 8.64
CA ARG A 10 34.60 -24.77 7.52
C ARG A 10 33.23 -24.11 7.59
N PHE A 11 32.19 -24.89 7.90
CA PHE A 11 30.84 -24.34 8.08
C PHE A 11 30.77 -23.36 9.26
N GLN A 12 31.30 -23.76 10.42
CA GLN A 12 31.34 -22.93 11.63
C GLN A 12 32.15 -21.65 11.43
N LEU A 13 33.19 -21.69 10.60
CA LEU A 13 33.97 -20.52 10.23
C LEU A 13 33.15 -19.54 9.36
N LEU A 14 32.35 -20.04 8.41
CA LEU A 14 31.61 -19.20 7.46
C LEU A 14 30.27 -18.68 7.99
N LEU A 15 29.56 -19.47 8.80
CA LEU A 15 28.21 -19.16 9.26
C LEU A 15 28.10 -17.78 9.95
N PRO A 16 29.00 -17.36 10.86
CA PRO A 16 28.91 -16.06 11.51
C PRO A 16 28.95 -14.90 10.52
N TYR A 17 29.76 -14.99 9.47
CA TYR A 17 29.88 -13.94 8.46
C TYR A 17 28.62 -13.83 7.59
N VAL A 18 27.99 -14.97 7.27
CA VAL A 18 26.73 -14.95 6.51
C VAL A 18 25.60 -14.37 7.37
N LEU A 19 25.50 -14.77 8.65
CA LEU A 19 24.45 -14.29 9.57
C LEU A 19 24.64 -12.81 9.98
N GLU A 20 25.88 -12.33 10.09
CA GLU A 20 26.17 -10.91 10.31
C GLU A 20 25.47 -10.03 9.26
N LEU A 21 25.57 -10.43 7.99
CA LEU A 21 25.01 -9.68 6.87
C LEU A 21 23.49 -9.82 6.73
N GLU A 22 22.88 -10.84 7.34
CA GLU A 22 21.43 -10.98 7.47
C GLU A 22 20.81 -10.00 8.50
N GLY A 23 21.65 -9.27 9.25
CA GLY A 23 21.23 -8.36 10.32
C GLY A 23 21.51 -8.88 11.73
N GLY A 24 22.21 -10.02 11.88
CA GLY A 24 22.44 -10.69 13.16
C GLY A 24 23.48 -10.05 14.09
N GLN A 25 24.20 -9.01 13.67
CA GLN A 25 25.31 -8.46 14.47
C GLN A 25 24.89 -7.51 15.61
N VAL A 26 23.62 -7.11 15.70
CA VAL A 26 23.16 -6.20 16.76
C VAL A 26 23.01 -6.90 18.13
N TYR A 27 23.07 -8.24 18.22
CA TYR A 27 22.68 -8.94 19.45
C TYR A 27 23.73 -9.86 20.11
N ILE A 28 24.84 -10.21 19.42
CA ILE A 28 25.81 -11.18 19.96
C ILE A 28 26.70 -10.59 21.09
N GLN A 29 26.81 -9.27 21.22
CA GLN A 29 27.68 -8.64 22.23
C GLN A 29 26.96 -8.02 23.45
N GLU A 30 25.65 -7.75 23.40
CA GLU A 30 24.97 -6.98 24.46
C GLU A 30 23.89 -7.75 25.25
N TYR A 31 23.36 -8.89 24.77
CA TYR A 31 22.22 -9.55 25.42
C TYR A 31 22.29 -11.08 25.41
N PRO A 32 22.87 -11.74 26.43
CA PRO A 32 23.05 -13.19 26.44
C PRO A 32 21.75 -14.03 26.56
N ASN A 33 20.59 -13.42 26.82
CA ASN A 33 19.35 -14.14 27.17
C ASN A 33 18.11 -13.76 26.32
N LEU A 34 18.25 -13.15 25.13
CA LEU A 34 17.11 -12.82 24.27
C LEU A 34 17.14 -13.52 22.91
N LYS A 35 15.93 -13.89 22.49
CA LYS A 35 15.51 -14.80 21.42
C LYS A 35 16.02 -14.38 20.03
N ASP A 36 16.55 -15.37 19.33
CA ASP A 36 17.41 -15.24 18.15
C ASP A 36 16.59 -15.07 16.84
N ASN A 37 16.72 -13.92 16.19
CA ASN A 37 16.12 -13.63 14.88
C ASN A 37 17.06 -14.12 13.76
N SER A 38 17.10 -15.42 13.54
CA SER A 38 17.45 -15.92 12.22
C SER A 38 16.31 -15.54 11.25
N ARG A 39 16.59 -15.08 10.03
CA ARG A 39 15.55 -14.86 9.00
C ARG A 39 14.81 -16.14 8.59
N LEU A 40 15.11 -17.26 9.25
CA LEU A 40 14.33 -18.46 9.22
C LEU A 40 12.90 -18.13 9.64
N ASN A 41 11.95 -18.20 8.72
CA ASN A 41 10.56 -18.03 9.10
C ASN A 41 9.98 -19.36 9.65
N GLN A 42 8.82 -19.27 10.29
CA GLN A 42 8.18 -20.43 10.91
C GLN A 42 7.93 -21.56 9.91
N ASP A 43 7.55 -21.23 8.68
CA ASP A 43 7.21 -22.22 7.66
C ASP A 43 8.45 -22.99 7.20
N GLN A 44 9.57 -22.29 6.97
CA GLN A 44 10.86 -22.89 6.62
C GLN A 44 11.38 -23.80 7.73
N TYR A 45 11.30 -23.37 8.99
CA TYR A 45 11.72 -24.19 10.13
C TYR A 45 10.85 -25.44 10.26
N ASN A 46 9.52 -25.29 10.16
CA ASN A 46 8.58 -26.41 10.22
C ASN A 46 8.81 -27.41 9.09
N GLU A 47 8.97 -26.93 7.85
CA GLU A 47 9.23 -27.80 6.69
C GLU A 47 10.53 -28.59 6.87
N TRP A 48 11.60 -27.91 7.31
CA TRP A 48 12.87 -28.55 7.61
C TRP A 48 12.74 -29.61 8.72
N LEU A 49 12.08 -29.28 9.82
CA LEU A 49 11.89 -30.18 10.96
C LEU A 49 11.05 -31.41 10.57
N ASN A 50 10.00 -31.20 9.78
CA ASN A 50 9.18 -32.29 9.25
C ASN A 50 10.00 -33.24 8.37
N LYS A 51 10.88 -32.72 7.51
CA LYS A 51 11.80 -33.54 6.70
C LYS A 51 12.78 -34.32 7.58
N LYS A 52 13.27 -33.74 8.68
CA LYS A 52 14.13 -34.42 9.66
C LYS A 52 13.39 -35.53 10.41
N GLN A 53 12.18 -35.26 10.89
CA GLN A 53 11.34 -36.26 11.55
C GLN A 53 11.02 -37.45 10.64
N GLN A 54 10.69 -37.19 9.36
CA GLN A 54 10.43 -38.24 8.39
C GLN A 54 11.64 -39.14 8.13
N LYS A 55 12.85 -38.57 8.12
CA LYS A 55 14.10 -39.33 7.95
C LYS A 55 14.51 -40.11 9.21
N ASN A 56 14.16 -39.59 10.39
CA ASN A 56 14.54 -40.15 11.69
C ASN A 56 13.31 -40.71 12.43
N GLN A 57 12.58 -41.64 11.79
CA GLN A 57 11.42 -42.31 12.37
C GLN A 57 11.80 -42.84 13.78
N ASN A 58 11.21 -42.26 14.82
CA ASN A 58 11.37 -42.53 16.27
C ASN A 58 12.24 -41.57 17.12
N ASN A 59 12.77 -40.46 16.61
CA ASN A 59 13.50 -39.52 17.47
C ASN A 59 12.59 -38.39 18.00
N SER A 60 12.13 -38.52 19.25
CA SER A 60 11.28 -37.54 19.95
C SER A 60 11.95 -36.19 20.23
N LYS A 61 13.23 -36.05 19.88
CA LYS A 61 14.03 -34.83 20.07
C LYS A 61 13.51 -33.63 19.26
N TYR A 62 12.90 -33.87 18.11
CA TYR A 62 12.45 -32.81 17.21
C TYR A 62 10.99 -32.46 17.48
N GLN A 63 10.74 -31.48 18.35
CA GLN A 63 9.39 -30.92 18.55
C GLN A 63 9.27 -29.60 17.80
N ILE A 64 8.15 -29.40 17.09
CA ILE A 64 7.85 -28.11 16.46
C ILE A 64 7.73 -27.05 17.54
N ARG A 65 8.56 -26.01 17.43
CA ARG A 65 8.56 -24.85 18.32
C ARG A 65 8.42 -23.58 17.50
N ASP A 66 7.91 -22.54 18.14
CA ASP A 66 7.96 -21.20 17.56
C ASP A 66 9.42 -20.83 17.26
N VAL A 67 9.70 -20.22 16.10
CA VAL A 67 11.07 -19.84 15.70
C VAL A 67 11.72 -18.93 16.73
N SER A 68 10.94 -18.13 17.46
CA SER A 68 11.48 -17.32 18.56
C SER A 68 12.01 -18.15 19.74
N LEU A 69 11.76 -19.47 19.77
CA LEU A 69 12.15 -20.40 20.82
C LEU A 69 13.23 -21.39 20.39
N ILE A 70 13.74 -21.30 19.16
CA ILE A 70 14.77 -22.23 18.67
C ILE A 70 16.13 -21.86 19.25
N THR A 71 16.99 -22.85 19.46
CA THR A 71 18.31 -22.62 20.04
C THR A 71 19.34 -22.26 18.97
N LYS A 72 20.52 -21.79 19.40
CA LYS A 72 21.66 -21.56 18.50
C LYS A 72 22.04 -22.84 17.76
N GLU A 73 21.94 -23.99 18.42
CA GLU A 73 22.21 -25.30 17.85
C GLU A 73 21.17 -25.67 16.78
N ASP A 74 19.88 -25.35 16.99
CA ASP A 74 18.84 -25.56 15.97
C ASP A 74 19.13 -24.71 14.70
N ILE A 75 19.53 -23.45 14.88
CA ILE A 75 19.91 -22.56 13.77
C ILE A 75 21.14 -23.11 13.04
N GLN A 76 22.15 -23.55 13.79
CA GLN A 76 23.34 -24.17 13.21
C GLN A 76 23.00 -25.44 12.43
N GLU A 77 22.17 -26.33 12.98
CA GLU A 77 21.76 -27.57 12.31
C GLU A 77 20.96 -27.27 11.03
N TYR A 78 20.02 -26.32 11.09
CA TYR A 78 19.26 -25.87 9.91
C TYR A 78 20.18 -25.37 8.80
N TYR A 79 21.07 -24.42 9.11
CA TYR A 79 21.95 -23.84 8.09
C TYR A 79 23.03 -24.83 7.62
N TYR A 80 23.43 -25.79 8.45
CA TYR A 80 24.33 -26.87 8.04
C TYR A 80 23.67 -27.78 7.01
N ASP A 81 22.41 -28.15 7.23
CA ASP A 81 21.66 -28.92 6.23
C ASP A 81 21.51 -28.17 4.91
N ILE A 82 21.22 -26.85 4.95
CA ILE A 82 21.18 -25.99 3.75
C ILE A 82 22.55 -25.97 3.04
N PHE A 83 23.63 -25.85 3.81
CA PHE A 83 25.01 -25.87 3.31
C PHE A 83 25.33 -27.16 2.55
N LEU A 84 24.91 -28.31 3.08
CA LEU A 84 25.11 -29.62 2.45
C LEU A 84 24.15 -29.85 1.26
N GLN A 85 22.86 -29.55 1.44
CA GLN A 85 21.82 -29.77 0.43
C GLN A 85 22.13 -29.05 -0.88
N HIS A 86 22.73 -27.86 -0.78
CA HIS A 86 23.11 -27.04 -1.94
C HIS A 86 24.58 -27.15 -2.30
N LYS A 87 25.28 -28.16 -1.79
CA LYS A 87 26.65 -28.53 -2.16
C LYS A 87 27.68 -27.41 -1.95
N CYS A 88 27.45 -26.53 -0.97
CA CYS A 88 28.42 -25.52 -0.58
C CYS A 88 29.72 -26.19 -0.09
N ASP A 89 29.61 -27.35 0.56
CA ASP A 89 30.72 -28.18 1.01
C ASP A 89 31.66 -28.64 -0.12
N LYS A 90 31.15 -28.72 -1.35
CA LYS A 90 31.91 -29.17 -2.52
C LYS A 90 32.73 -28.06 -3.20
N ILE A 91 32.56 -26.80 -2.80
CA ILE A 91 33.36 -25.68 -3.28
C ILE A 91 34.63 -25.61 -2.42
N VAL A 92 35.81 -25.79 -3.02
CA VAL A 92 37.08 -25.93 -2.27
C VAL A 92 37.55 -24.59 -1.69
N ASP A 93 37.50 -23.53 -2.49
CA ASP A 93 37.91 -22.19 -2.07
C ASP A 93 36.92 -21.57 -1.08
N LEU A 94 37.41 -21.11 0.07
CA LEU A 94 36.57 -20.55 1.13
C LEU A 94 35.88 -19.24 0.72
N GLY A 95 36.54 -18.39 -0.06
CA GLY A 95 35.96 -17.12 -0.51
C GLY A 95 34.81 -17.33 -1.48
N THR A 96 34.99 -18.23 -2.46
CA THR A 96 33.96 -18.63 -3.41
C THR A 96 32.82 -19.36 -2.70
N CYS A 97 33.13 -20.25 -1.75
CA CYS A 97 32.14 -20.94 -0.93
C CYS A 97 31.29 -19.96 -0.11
N TYR A 98 31.93 -18.97 0.51
CA TYR A 98 31.25 -17.92 1.28
C TYR A 98 30.28 -17.11 0.42
N GLN A 99 30.71 -16.65 -0.76
CA GLN A 99 29.82 -15.92 -1.68
C GLN A 99 28.63 -16.75 -2.12
N TYR A 100 28.86 -18.02 -2.44
CA TYR A 100 27.79 -18.91 -2.87
C TYR A 100 26.80 -19.20 -1.74
N PHE A 101 27.30 -19.50 -0.54
CA PHE A 101 26.45 -19.78 0.62
C PHE A 101 25.61 -18.56 1.04
N ASP A 102 26.21 -17.36 1.02
CA ASP A 102 25.49 -16.10 1.18
C ASP A 102 24.33 -15.97 0.17
N MET A 103 24.58 -16.25 -1.11
CA MET A 103 23.53 -16.19 -2.13
C MET A 103 22.43 -17.24 -1.90
N VAL A 104 22.78 -18.48 -1.56
CA VAL A 104 21.80 -19.55 -1.30
C VAL A 104 20.80 -19.10 -0.22
N ILE A 105 21.29 -18.46 0.85
CA ILE A 105 20.46 -17.98 1.96
C ILE A 105 19.59 -16.78 1.54
N ASN A 106 20.13 -15.86 0.75
CA ASN A 106 19.47 -14.58 0.46
C ASN A 106 18.46 -14.62 -0.68
N ILE A 107 18.86 -15.22 -1.79
CA ILE A 107 18.14 -15.16 -3.05
C ILE A 107 17.61 -16.53 -3.48
N GLY A 108 17.81 -17.54 -2.62
CA GLY A 108 17.42 -18.91 -2.83
C GLY A 108 18.45 -19.71 -3.65
N PRO A 109 18.44 -21.04 -3.49
CA PRO A 109 19.46 -21.93 -4.06
C PRO A 109 19.49 -21.95 -5.59
N GLN A 110 18.32 -21.89 -6.24
CA GLN A 110 18.21 -21.94 -7.70
C GLN A 110 18.83 -20.68 -8.34
N ASN A 111 18.50 -19.49 -7.83
CA ASN A 111 19.09 -18.23 -8.33
C ASN A 111 20.58 -18.16 -8.03
N ALA A 112 21.00 -18.61 -6.85
CA ALA A 112 22.42 -18.70 -6.50
C ALA A 112 23.18 -19.60 -7.48
N ALA A 113 22.61 -20.77 -7.82
CA ALA A 113 23.19 -21.69 -8.80
C ALA A 113 23.25 -21.08 -10.20
N LEU A 114 22.20 -20.41 -10.67
CA LEU A 114 22.19 -19.71 -11.97
C LEU A 114 23.27 -18.62 -12.04
N ILE A 115 23.47 -17.85 -10.96
CA ILE A 115 24.52 -16.83 -10.90
C ILE A 115 25.91 -17.48 -10.94
N MET A 116 26.13 -18.55 -10.18
CA MET A 116 27.39 -19.30 -10.19
C MET A 116 27.69 -19.89 -11.58
N GLN A 117 26.71 -20.55 -12.20
CA GLN A 117 26.82 -21.13 -13.54
C GLN A 117 27.14 -20.07 -14.59
N LYS A 118 26.50 -18.90 -14.51
CA LYS A 118 26.79 -17.77 -15.38
C LYS A 118 28.20 -17.23 -15.17
N ALA A 119 28.67 -17.17 -13.92
CA ALA A 119 30.02 -16.70 -13.61
C ALA A 119 31.12 -17.65 -14.07
N CYS A 120 30.85 -18.96 -14.13
CA CYS A 120 31.79 -19.98 -14.59
C CYS A 120 31.53 -20.46 -16.03
N ASN A 121 30.64 -19.81 -16.78
CA ASN A 121 30.24 -20.18 -18.15
C ASN A 121 29.82 -21.66 -18.28
N SER A 122 29.08 -22.17 -17.30
CA SER A 122 28.47 -23.51 -17.32
C SER A 122 27.01 -23.46 -17.81
N SER A 123 26.37 -24.62 -17.98
CA SER A 123 24.96 -24.72 -18.34
C SER A 123 24.08 -24.04 -17.29
N LEU A 124 23.07 -23.27 -17.73
CA LEU A 124 22.17 -22.47 -16.88
C LEU A 124 20.92 -23.27 -16.47
N ASP A 125 21.10 -24.44 -15.87
CA ASP A 125 20.00 -25.31 -15.41
C ASP A 125 19.52 -24.98 -13.98
N GLY A 126 20.22 -24.09 -13.26
CA GLY A 126 19.89 -23.70 -11.89
C GLY A 126 20.21 -24.77 -10.84
N VAL A 127 21.02 -25.77 -11.18
CA VAL A 127 21.46 -26.85 -10.28
C VAL A 127 22.98 -26.99 -10.31
N LEU A 128 23.64 -26.85 -9.17
CA LEU A 128 25.07 -27.17 -9.06
C LEU A 128 25.30 -28.68 -9.18
N ASN A 129 25.46 -29.18 -10.41
CA ASN A 129 25.79 -30.57 -10.69
C ASN A 129 27.31 -30.82 -10.54
N LYS A 130 27.74 -32.09 -10.68
CA LYS A 130 29.17 -32.46 -10.53
C LYS A 130 30.06 -31.73 -11.54
N ASN A 131 29.57 -31.48 -12.75
CA ASN A 131 30.32 -30.78 -13.79
C ASN A 131 30.56 -29.31 -13.42
N THR A 132 29.51 -28.58 -13.02
CA THR A 132 29.65 -27.18 -12.58
C THR A 132 30.59 -27.05 -11.39
N ILE A 133 30.51 -27.95 -10.40
CA ILE A 133 31.41 -27.98 -9.25
C ILE A 133 32.87 -28.19 -9.69
N SER A 134 33.11 -29.11 -10.63
CA SER A 134 34.45 -29.34 -11.18
C SER A 134 35.01 -28.09 -11.86
N ILE A 135 34.18 -27.37 -12.64
CA ILE A 135 34.60 -26.12 -13.29
C ILE A 135 34.94 -25.07 -12.21
N VAL A 136 34.04 -24.87 -11.25
CA VAL A 136 34.22 -23.89 -10.15
C VAL A 136 35.54 -24.11 -9.40
N ASN A 137 35.87 -25.36 -9.06
CA ASN A 137 37.07 -25.69 -8.32
C ASN A 137 38.37 -25.58 -9.13
N ASN A 138 38.29 -25.69 -10.47
CA ASN A 138 39.46 -25.61 -11.36
C ASN A 138 39.71 -24.20 -11.93
N MET A 139 38.78 -23.27 -11.76
CA MET A 139 38.96 -21.87 -12.18
C MET A 139 39.89 -21.10 -11.26
N GLU A 140 40.50 -20.03 -11.78
CA GLU A 140 41.21 -19.06 -10.95
C GLU A 140 40.23 -18.33 -10.02
N GLN A 141 40.37 -18.55 -8.72
CA GLN A 141 39.36 -18.19 -7.72
C GLN A 141 39.10 -16.68 -7.64
N ASN A 142 40.14 -15.84 -7.72
CA ASN A 142 39.96 -14.37 -7.69
C ASN A 142 39.16 -13.86 -8.89
N LYS A 143 39.38 -14.42 -10.10
CA LYS A 143 38.57 -14.10 -11.29
C LYS A 143 37.14 -14.60 -11.15
N LEU A 144 36.94 -15.81 -10.64
CA LEU A 144 35.62 -16.38 -10.44
C LEU A 144 34.80 -15.54 -9.44
N GLN A 145 35.36 -15.19 -8.29
CA GLN A 145 34.70 -14.35 -7.28
C GLN A 145 34.28 -12.97 -7.81
N LYS A 146 35.12 -12.34 -8.64
CA LYS A 146 34.75 -11.09 -9.34
C LYS A 146 33.59 -11.31 -10.30
N SER A 147 33.64 -12.39 -11.08
CA SER A 147 32.60 -12.75 -12.05
C SER A 147 31.25 -13.06 -11.36
N ILE A 148 31.27 -13.70 -10.19
CA ILE A 148 30.08 -13.94 -9.36
C ILE A 148 29.44 -12.61 -8.94
N ILE A 149 30.25 -11.66 -8.44
CA ILE A 149 29.75 -10.34 -8.02
C ILE A 149 29.13 -9.59 -9.19
N GLU A 150 29.78 -9.59 -10.35
CA GLU A 150 29.23 -8.96 -11.56
C GLU A 150 27.92 -9.61 -12.01
N ALA A 151 27.85 -10.94 -12.02
CA ALA A 151 26.64 -11.68 -12.35
C ALA A 151 25.51 -11.37 -11.36
N ARG A 152 25.82 -11.30 -10.06
CA ARG A 152 24.87 -10.94 -8.99
C ARG A 152 24.36 -9.51 -9.13
N LYS A 153 25.24 -8.53 -9.41
CA LYS A 153 24.87 -7.13 -9.68
C LYS A 153 23.94 -7.02 -10.90
N LYS A 154 24.29 -7.69 -12.01
CA LYS A 154 23.46 -7.71 -13.22
C LYS A 154 22.08 -8.32 -12.96
N GLN A 155 22.01 -9.40 -12.18
CA GLN A 155 20.73 -10.02 -11.82
C GLN A 155 19.89 -9.10 -10.94
N PHE A 156 20.49 -8.46 -9.93
CA PHE A 156 19.81 -7.49 -9.08
C PHE A 156 19.29 -6.30 -9.89
N GLN A 157 20.07 -5.78 -10.84
CA GLN A 157 19.63 -4.69 -11.71
C GLN A 157 18.39 -5.09 -12.53
N LYS A 158 18.37 -6.28 -13.13
CA LYS A 158 17.18 -6.79 -13.83
C LYS A 158 15.95 -6.84 -12.92
N PHE A 159 16.13 -7.25 -11.66
CA PHE A 159 15.04 -7.22 -10.69
C PHE A 159 14.55 -5.79 -10.40
N CYS A 160 15.46 -4.81 -10.30
CA CYS A 160 15.11 -3.40 -10.13
C CYS A 160 14.41 -2.78 -11.35
N ASP A 161 14.76 -3.23 -12.56
CA ASP A 161 14.13 -2.75 -13.79
C ASP A 161 12.66 -3.20 -13.88
N VAL A 162 12.37 -4.41 -13.40
CA VAL A 162 10.99 -4.95 -13.34
C VAL A 162 10.21 -4.41 -12.13
N LYS A 163 10.88 -4.26 -10.98
CA LYS A 163 10.26 -3.85 -9.71
C LYS A 163 10.92 -2.58 -9.19
N VAL A 164 10.33 -1.42 -9.54
CA VAL A 164 10.86 -0.08 -9.20
C VAL A 164 11.16 0.08 -7.69
N PHE A 165 10.36 -0.54 -6.80
CA PHE A 165 10.59 -0.45 -5.36
C PHE A 165 11.92 -1.07 -4.91
N CYS A 166 12.51 -2.00 -5.68
CA CYS A 166 13.77 -2.65 -5.34
C CYS A 166 14.97 -1.69 -5.36
N LYS A 167 14.87 -0.55 -6.07
CA LYS A 167 15.90 0.51 -6.09
C LYS A 167 16.21 1.04 -4.69
N LYS A 168 15.24 1.02 -3.77
CA LYS A 168 15.47 1.45 -2.37
C LYS A 168 16.46 0.55 -1.62
N PHE A 169 16.62 -0.70 -2.04
CA PHE A 169 17.53 -1.68 -1.43
C PHE A 169 18.90 -1.74 -2.12
N GLU A 170 19.11 -0.97 -3.19
CA GLU A 170 20.37 -0.99 -3.95
C GLU A 170 21.57 -0.61 -3.09
N ARG A 171 21.40 0.39 -2.20
CA ARG A 171 22.43 0.79 -1.25
C ARG A 171 22.81 -0.37 -0.32
N ASP A 172 21.82 -1.04 0.26
CA ASP A 172 22.04 -2.13 1.22
C ASP A 172 22.66 -3.35 0.54
N PHE A 173 22.21 -3.65 -0.69
CA PHE A 173 22.80 -4.67 -1.54
C PHE A 173 24.28 -4.37 -1.84
N ASN A 174 24.61 -3.15 -2.28
CA ASN A 174 26.00 -2.76 -2.56
C ASN A 174 26.87 -2.80 -1.29
N ASN A 175 26.35 -2.36 -0.15
CA ASN A 175 27.03 -2.46 1.13
C ASN A 175 27.33 -3.92 1.50
N ARG A 176 26.38 -4.83 1.27
CA ARG A 176 26.59 -6.28 1.48
C ARG A 176 27.69 -6.83 0.59
N ILE A 177 27.70 -6.50 -0.71
CA ILE A 177 28.75 -6.92 -1.64
C ILE A 177 30.12 -6.42 -1.20
N ASN A 178 30.22 -5.15 -0.80
CA ASN A 178 31.48 -4.56 -0.35
C ASN A 178 32.02 -5.27 0.90
N LYS A 179 31.15 -5.55 1.89
CA LYS A 179 31.52 -6.31 3.08
C LYS A 179 31.99 -7.73 2.74
N ILE A 180 31.32 -8.41 1.82
CA ILE A 180 31.74 -9.74 1.36
C ILE A 180 33.15 -9.69 0.75
N GLN A 181 33.42 -8.72 -0.12
CA GLN A 181 34.75 -8.53 -0.72
C GLN A 181 35.81 -8.23 0.33
N GLU A 182 35.50 -7.36 1.29
CA GLU A 182 36.41 -7.02 2.38
C GLU A 182 36.77 -8.26 3.21
N ARG A 183 35.79 -9.12 3.55
CA ARG A 183 36.03 -10.37 4.29
C ARG A 183 36.91 -11.34 3.52
N ILE A 184 36.68 -11.49 2.22
CA ILE A 184 37.50 -12.35 1.36
C ILE A 184 38.94 -11.84 1.31
N LEU A 185 39.14 -10.53 1.17
CA LEU A 185 40.48 -9.92 1.12
C LEU A 185 41.22 -10.04 2.46
N LYS A 186 40.53 -9.89 3.59
CA LYS A 186 41.11 -10.04 4.93
C LYS A 186 41.38 -11.48 5.32
N GLY A 187 40.78 -12.44 4.62
CA GLY A 187 40.74 -13.84 5.02
C GLY A 187 39.78 -14.10 6.19
N PHE A 188 39.42 -15.37 6.38
CA PHE A 188 38.53 -15.79 7.46
C PHE A 188 39.37 -16.18 8.70
N GLN A 189 39.08 -15.57 9.85
CA GLN A 189 39.77 -15.84 11.11
C GLN A 189 38.77 -16.41 12.14
N ASN A 190 39.22 -17.33 12.99
CA ASN A 190 38.39 -17.90 14.06
C ASN A 190 38.05 -16.82 15.11
N ILE A 191 36.79 -16.38 15.13
CA ILE A 191 36.29 -15.29 15.99
C ILE A 191 36.34 -15.66 17.49
N ASP A 192 36.28 -16.95 17.83
CA ASP A 192 36.22 -17.41 19.23
C ASP A 192 37.59 -17.49 19.94
N LYS A 193 38.72 -17.36 19.22
CA LYS A 193 40.07 -17.47 19.82
C LYS A 193 40.70 -16.15 20.27
N THR A 194 40.11 -15.00 19.94
CA THR A 194 40.68 -13.67 20.25
C THR A 194 40.16 -13.03 21.53
N LYS A 195 39.26 -13.69 22.29
CA LYS A 195 38.78 -13.17 23.59
C LYS A 195 39.64 -13.57 24.80
N SER A 196 40.66 -14.41 24.64
CA SER A 196 41.66 -14.66 25.68
C SER A 196 42.93 -13.84 25.42
N GLY A 197 43.01 -12.69 26.09
CA GLY A 197 44.16 -11.82 26.33
C GLY A 197 45.43 -11.95 25.47
N SER A 198 45.69 -10.92 24.66
CA SER A 198 47.03 -10.34 24.54
C SER A 198 46.93 -8.91 24.01
N ASN A 199 47.31 -7.94 24.85
CA ASN A 199 47.73 -6.61 24.40
C ASN A 199 48.92 -6.77 23.46
N ASN A 200 48.81 -6.32 22.22
CA ASN A 200 49.91 -5.67 21.54
C ASN A 200 49.38 -4.73 20.46
N GLN A 201 49.70 -3.46 20.65
CA GLN A 201 49.59 -2.39 19.68
C GLN A 201 50.65 -2.62 18.60
N GLN A 202 50.24 -2.61 17.32
CA GLN A 202 50.87 -1.84 16.25
C GLN A 202 50.17 -2.10 14.92
N GLU A 203 50.21 -1.08 14.06
CA GLU A 203 49.77 -1.03 12.65
C GLU A 203 48.26 -0.80 12.43
N VAL A 204 47.86 0.41 12.00
CA VAL A 204 47.98 0.89 10.61
C VAL A 204 47.53 2.36 10.59
N ALA A 205 48.48 3.25 10.33
CA ALA A 205 48.20 4.56 9.75
C ALA A 205 47.82 4.39 8.27
N ILE A 206 46.83 5.14 7.77
CA ILE A 206 46.73 5.69 6.40
C ILE A 206 45.30 6.25 6.17
N LYS A 207 45.25 7.48 5.62
CA LYS A 207 44.12 8.24 5.03
C LYS A 207 43.29 9.15 5.96
N ASN A 208 43.83 10.35 6.17
CA ASN A 208 43.05 11.58 6.35
C ASN A 208 43.83 12.75 5.75
N ILE A 209 43.63 13.06 4.46
CA ILE A 209 43.89 14.37 3.81
C ILE A 209 42.94 14.42 2.60
N GLN A 210 42.32 15.59 2.37
CA GLN A 210 41.30 15.95 1.38
C GLN A 210 39.84 15.87 1.84
N ASN A 211 39.44 16.85 2.66
CA ASN A 211 38.18 17.61 2.47
C ASN A 211 38.10 18.75 3.48
N LYS A 212 38.87 19.81 3.25
CA LYS A 212 38.70 21.13 3.86
C LYS A 212 39.20 22.15 2.85
N GLU A 213 38.28 22.69 2.05
CA GLU A 213 38.33 24.05 1.49
C GLU A 213 37.13 24.24 0.55
N MET A 214 36.08 24.87 1.06
CA MET A 214 35.21 25.81 0.33
C MET A 214 34.06 26.23 1.25
N LYS A 215 34.33 27.21 2.11
CA LYS A 215 33.30 28.08 2.69
C LYS A 215 33.84 29.51 2.68
N SER A 216 33.50 30.28 1.65
CA SER A 216 33.43 31.72 1.81
C SER A 216 32.49 32.35 0.78
N LYS A 217 31.61 33.22 1.31
CA LYS A 217 30.93 34.38 0.70
C LYS A 217 29.61 34.16 -0.08
N LEU A 218 28.53 34.73 0.48
CA LEU A 218 27.55 35.65 -0.15
C LEU A 218 26.46 35.95 0.91
N ILE A 219 26.59 37.07 1.64
CA ILE A 219 25.88 38.36 1.44
C ILE A 219 24.35 38.19 1.40
N GLN A 220 23.68 38.66 2.46
CA GLN A 220 22.24 38.92 2.53
C GLN A 220 21.96 40.40 2.20
N PRO A 221 20.77 40.70 1.65
CA PRO A 221 20.10 41.96 1.93
C PRO A 221 18.80 41.76 2.72
N LYS A 222 18.62 42.64 3.72
CA LYS A 222 17.37 42.88 4.46
C LYS A 222 16.31 43.49 3.54
N VAL A 223 15.05 43.06 3.66
CA VAL A 223 13.89 43.92 3.34
C VAL A 223 12.75 43.64 4.34
N ASN A 224 12.04 44.73 4.64
CA ASN A 224 11.10 45.02 5.71
C ASN A 224 9.79 44.21 5.73
N GLN A 225 9.26 44.10 6.95
CA GLN A 225 7.90 43.68 7.28
C GLN A 225 6.90 44.81 7.02
N SER A 226 5.71 44.48 6.50
CA SER A 226 4.48 45.21 6.82
C SER A 226 3.35 44.21 7.07
N GLN A 227 2.60 44.49 8.13
CA GLN A 227 1.59 43.62 8.74
C GLN A 227 0.26 43.68 7.98
N LYS A 228 -0.33 42.51 7.71
CA LYS A 228 -1.79 42.30 7.71
C LYS A 228 -2.09 40.98 8.41
N SER A 229 -3.02 41.03 9.35
CA SER A 229 -3.44 39.91 10.21
C SER A 229 -4.01 38.76 9.37
N PRO A 230 -3.52 37.51 9.53
CA PRO A 230 -4.03 36.40 8.76
C PRO A 230 -5.38 35.92 9.32
N MET A 231 -6.34 35.71 8.42
CA MET A 231 -7.52 34.86 8.65
C MET A 231 -7.07 33.55 9.29
N SER A 232 -7.80 33.08 10.30
CA SER A 232 -7.47 31.81 10.98
C SER A 232 -7.47 30.66 9.98
N GLN A 233 -6.49 29.75 10.08
CA GLN A 233 -6.35 28.58 9.19
C GLN A 233 -7.65 27.75 9.10
N LYS A 234 -8.48 27.78 10.13
CA LYS A 234 -9.80 27.12 10.18
C LYS A 234 -10.78 27.69 9.14
N GLN A 235 -10.84 29.01 8.97
CA GLN A 235 -11.71 29.66 7.98
C GLN A 235 -11.26 29.46 6.54
N VAL A 236 -9.99 29.12 6.31
CA VAL A 236 -9.44 28.80 5.00
C VAL A 236 -9.77 27.36 4.61
N ILE A 237 -9.73 26.43 5.57
CA ILE A 237 -10.07 25.01 5.35
C ILE A 237 -11.58 24.84 5.11
N ASP A 238 -12.43 25.51 5.92
CA ASP A 238 -13.90 25.44 5.77
C ASP A 238 -14.36 25.97 4.39
N LYS A 239 -13.74 27.06 3.90
CA LYS A 239 -14.01 27.60 2.55
C LYS A 239 -13.46 26.74 1.41
N LEU A 240 -12.39 25.97 1.64
CA LEU A 240 -11.84 25.06 0.63
C LEU A 240 -12.67 23.78 0.51
N GLN A 241 -13.23 23.28 1.60
CA GLN A 241 -14.14 22.13 1.59
C GLN A 241 -15.51 22.48 0.96
N GLN A 242 -16.09 23.64 1.27
CA GLN A 242 -17.32 24.11 0.62
C GLN A 242 -17.15 24.35 -0.89
N ASN A 243 -16.04 24.95 -1.31
CA ASN A 243 -15.76 25.18 -2.74
C ASN A 243 -15.42 23.91 -3.52
N GLN A 244 -14.92 22.85 -2.87
CA GLN A 244 -14.70 21.55 -3.54
C GLN A 244 -16.01 20.78 -3.73
N ILE A 245 -16.94 20.85 -2.77
CA ILE A 245 -18.25 20.22 -2.86
C ILE A 245 -19.12 20.90 -3.94
N GLU A 246 -19.11 22.24 -4.00
CA GLU A 246 -19.86 22.99 -5.03
C GLU A 246 -19.26 22.80 -6.45
N LYS A 247 -17.94 22.58 -6.56
CA LYS A 247 -17.27 22.32 -7.85
C LYS A 247 -17.53 20.90 -8.35
N ILE A 248 -17.57 19.90 -7.45
CA ILE A 248 -17.96 18.51 -7.77
C ILE A 248 -19.44 18.44 -8.20
N GLN A 249 -20.32 19.23 -7.58
CA GLN A 249 -21.74 19.27 -7.94
C GLN A 249 -22.01 19.99 -9.28
N LYS A 250 -21.17 20.97 -9.67
CA LYS A 250 -21.30 21.67 -10.96
C LYS A 250 -20.72 20.90 -12.15
N ASP A 251 -19.62 20.18 -11.96
CA ASP A 251 -18.97 19.39 -13.02
C ASP A 251 -19.71 18.06 -13.30
N MET A 252 -20.56 17.57 -12.39
CA MET A 252 -21.44 16.41 -12.60
C MET A 252 -22.65 16.68 -13.51
N ASN A 253 -22.96 17.93 -13.86
CA ASN A 253 -24.21 18.29 -14.54
C ASN A 253 -24.20 18.11 -16.07
N ILE A 254 -23.12 17.61 -16.69
CA ILE A 254 -23.03 17.44 -18.17
C ILE A 254 -22.98 15.95 -18.61
N GLN A 255 -22.99 14.98 -17.68
CA GLN A 255 -23.15 13.54 -18.00
C GLN A 255 -24.56 13.00 -17.67
N ILE A 256 -25.61 13.78 -17.98
CA ILE A 256 -26.99 13.31 -17.93
C ILE A 256 -27.29 12.55 -19.23
N PHE A 257 -26.73 11.35 -19.40
CA PHE A 257 -27.20 10.42 -20.43
C PHE A 257 -27.14 9.00 -19.87
N ASN A 258 -28.27 8.62 -19.26
CA ASN A 258 -28.73 7.28 -18.95
C ASN A 258 -27.84 6.41 -18.04
N LYS A 259 -28.27 6.26 -16.77
CA LYS A 259 -27.66 5.32 -15.81
C LYS A 259 -28.20 3.92 -16.05
N ILE A 260 -27.37 2.90 -15.86
CA ILE A 260 -27.73 1.51 -16.12
C ILE A 260 -28.48 0.94 -14.91
N LYS A 261 -29.71 0.49 -15.11
CA LYS A 261 -30.54 -0.19 -14.09
C LYS A 261 -30.48 -1.70 -14.21
N GLY A 262 -30.24 -2.20 -15.42
CA GLY A 262 -30.30 -3.62 -15.70
C GLY A 262 -29.74 -4.00 -17.05
N VAL A 263 -29.90 -5.26 -17.42
CA VAL A 263 -29.44 -5.80 -18.70
C VAL A 263 -30.40 -6.89 -19.18
N ASN A 264 -30.64 -6.92 -20.48
CA ASN A 264 -31.30 -8.04 -21.14
C ASN A 264 -30.26 -9.12 -21.48
N LYS A 265 -30.45 -10.34 -20.95
CA LYS A 265 -29.52 -11.46 -21.14
C LYS A 265 -29.31 -11.84 -22.59
N VAL A 266 -30.37 -11.80 -23.39
CA VAL A 266 -30.37 -12.31 -24.77
C VAL A 266 -29.79 -11.26 -25.71
N THR A 267 -30.29 -10.03 -25.64
CA THR A 267 -29.84 -8.94 -26.53
C THR A 267 -28.55 -8.29 -26.05
N SER A 268 -28.16 -8.50 -24.78
CA SER A 268 -27.05 -7.81 -24.10
C SER A 268 -27.22 -6.28 -24.05
N GLN A 269 -28.44 -5.79 -24.26
CA GLN A 269 -28.76 -4.36 -24.17
C GLN A 269 -28.96 -3.94 -22.72
N PHE A 270 -28.45 -2.75 -22.38
CA PHE A 270 -28.64 -2.17 -21.06
C PHE A 270 -30.01 -1.53 -20.93
N ILE A 271 -30.61 -1.70 -19.77
CA ILE A 271 -31.86 -1.03 -19.40
C ILE A 271 -31.46 0.24 -18.67
N LEU A 272 -31.97 1.36 -19.18
CA LEU A 272 -31.56 2.69 -18.77
C LEU A 272 -32.62 3.32 -17.88
N ASP A 273 -32.18 4.11 -16.91
CA ASP A 273 -33.05 4.82 -15.99
C ASP A 273 -32.45 6.19 -15.68
N LYS A 274 -33.32 7.20 -15.60
CA LYS A 274 -32.96 8.58 -15.31
C LYS A 274 -32.66 8.79 -13.82
N SER A 275 -33.11 7.87 -12.96
CA SER A 275 -32.87 7.88 -11.52
C SER A 275 -31.52 7.28 -11.13
N GLU A 276 -31.16 7.37 -9.85
CA GLU A 276 -29.85 7.00 -9.30
C GLU A 276 -29.50 5.52 -9.47
N ASN A 277 -28.83 5.21 -10.58
CA ASN A 277 -28.39 3.85 -10.93
C ASN A 277 -26.88 3.78 -11.25
N ILE A 278 -26.46 2.76 -12.01
CA ILE A 278 -25.06 2.37 -12.20
C ILE A 278 -24.40 3.23 -13.28
N HIS A 279 -23.20 3.75 -13.03
CA HIS A 279 -22.40 4.38 -14.08
C HIS A 279 -21.75 3.32 -14.97
N LEU A 280 -21.72 3.58 -16.28
CA LEU A 280 -21.10 2.66 -17.24
C LEU A 280 -19.60 2.43 -16.95
N SER A 281 -18.89 3.46 -16.49
CA SER A 281 -17.48 3.36 -16.08
C SER A 281 -17.28 2.39 -14.92
N ASP A 282 -18.22 2.32 -13.97
CA ASP A 282 -18.16 1.37 -12.86
C ASP A 282 -18.38 -0.04 -13.35
N LEU A 283 -19.45 -0.25 -14.13
CA LEU A 283 -19.77 -1.56 -14.67
C LEU A 283 -18.64 -2.09 -15.56
N ALA A 284 -18.02 -1.24 -16.37
CA ALA A 284 -16.84 -1.57 -17.15
C ALA A 284 -15.66 -2.00 -16.27
N THR A 285 -15.42 -1.28 -15.16
CA THR A 285 -14.39 -1.63 -14.16
C THR A 285 -14.68 -2.98 -13.49
N VAL A 286 -15.94 -3.24 -13.17
CA VAL A 286 -16.36 -4.53 -12.59
C VAL A 286 -16.15 -5.67 -13.58
N LEU A 287 -16.62 -5.50 -14.81
CA LEU A 287 -16.52 -6.52 -15.85
C LEU A 287 -15.06 -6.79 -16.25
N SER A 288 -14.16 -5.81 -16.14
CA SER A 288 -12.72 -6.03 -16.36
C SER A 288 -12.11 -6.95 -15.30
N VAL A 289 -12.56 -6.86 -14.05
CA VAL A 289 -12.15 -7.79 -12.97
C VAL A 289 -12.70 -9.19 -13.21
N TYR A 290 -14.01 -9.33 -13.42
CA TYR A 290 -14.66 -10.65 -13.56
C TYR A 290 -14.21 -11.41 -14.81
N ASN A 291 -13.75 -10.71 -15.85
CA ASN A 291 -13.32 -11.32 -17.10
C ASN A 291 -11.80 -11.28 -17.30
N ASP A 292 -11.04 -10.94 -16.25
CA ASP A 292 -9.59 -11.05 -16.29
C ASP A 292 -9.18 -12.52 -16.37
N PRO A 293 -8.47 -12.94 -17.43
CA PRO A 293 -8.04 -14.34 -17.56
C PRO A 293 -6.94 -14.72 -16.56
N ASN A 294 -6.30 -13.75 -15.89
CA ASN A 294 -5.24 -14.02 -14.92
C ASN A 294 -5.75 -14.10 -13.48
N LEU A 295 -7.04 -13.88 -13.26
CA LEU A 295 -7.66 -13.92 -11.95
C LEU A 295 -8.47 -15.22 -11.84
N ASP A 296 -8.06 -16.11 -10.94
CA ASP A 296 -8.81 -17.36 -10.69
C ASP A 296 -10.25 -17.04 -10.25
N ASP A 297 -11.21 -17.90 -10.58
CA ASP A 297 -12.62 -17.70 -10.25
C ASP A 297 -12.87 -17.51 -8.75
N GLN A 298 -12.07 -18.13 -7.88
CA GLN A 298 -12.14 -17.95 -6.41
C GLN A 298 -11.72 -16.54 -5.95
N TYR A 299 -10.94 -15.83 -6.76
CA TYR A 299 -10.47 -14.46 -6.51
C TYR A 299 -11.23 -13.42 -7.33
N LYS A 300 -12.22 -13.83 -8.13
CA LYS A 300 -13.13 -12.93 -8.84
C LYS A 300 -14.14 -12.33 -7.87
N GLY A 301 -13.70 -11.24 -7.26
CA GLY A 301 -14.48 -10.37 -6.41
C GLY A 301 -13.72 -9.08 -6.23
N ILE A 302 -14.43 -7.98 -6.02
CA ILE A 302 -13.78 -6.71 -5.71
C ILE A 302 -13.80 -6.55 -4.20
N CYS A 303 -12.67 -6.17 -3.62
CA CYS A 303 -12.56 -5.86 -2.20
C CYS A 303 -11.47 -4.80 -2.04
N PHE A 304 -11.65 -3.90 -1.09
CA PHE A 304 -10.71 -2.83 -0.75
C PHE A 304 -10.46 -2.82 0.74
N SER A 305 -9.22 -2.61 1.17
CA SER A 305 -8.89 -2.34 2.57
C SER A 305 -7.74 -1.33 2.70
N LEU A 306 -7.70 -0.66 3.86
CA LEU A 306 -6.48 0.01 4.32
C LEU A 306 -5.81 -0.86 5.37
N ASP A 307 -4.72 -1.50 4.96
CA ASP A 307 -4.00 -2.46 5.80
C ASP A 307 -2.80 -1.77 6.45
N PRO A 308 -2.58 -1.95 7.77
CA PRO A 308 -1.40 -1.41 8.41
C PRO A 308 -0.14 -2.09 7.88
N ILE A 309 0.90 -1.29 7.59
CA ILE A 309 2.22 -1.83 7.25
C ILE A 309 2.99 -2.08 8.53
N VAL A 310 3.24 -3.35 8.82
CA VAL A 310 4.17 -3.77 9.87
C VAL A 310 5.57 -3.79 9.28
N LEU A 311 6.40 -2.82 9.66
CA LEU A 311 7.82 -2.88 9.33
C LEU A 311 8.50 -3.85 10.31
N PRO A 312 9.44 -4.70 9.83
CA PRO A 312 10.26 -5.51 10.72
C PRO A 312 10.89 -4.60 11.79
N ASN A 313 10.70 -4.94 13.06
CA ASN A 313 11.22 -4.22 14.23
C ASN A 313 10.48 -2.93 14.67
N GLN A 314 9.23 -2.70 14.24
CA GLN A 314 8.40 -1.63 14.80
C GLN A 314 7.23 -2.18 15.61
N GLU A 315 7.10 -1.73 16.86
CA GLU A 315 5.95 -2.03 17.72
C GLU A 315 4.70 -1.23 17.30
N GLU A 316 4.89 -0.11 16.61
CA GLU A 316 3.81 0.77 16.16
C GLU A 316 3.69 0.81 14.64
N PHE A 317 2.45 0.75 14.17
CA PHE A 317 2.13 1.02 12.77
C PHE A 317 2.31 2.51 12.49
N LYS A 318 3.07 2.85 11.46
CA LYS A 318 3.28 4.25 11.01
C LYS A 318 2.50 4.60 9.75
N GLN A 319 2.22 3.61 8.93
CA GLN A 319 1.63 3.77 7.61
C GLN A 319 0.61 2.66 7.37
N GLN A 320 -0.31 2.93 6.46
CA GLN A 320 -1.25 1.97 5.92
C GLN A 320 -1.18 1.97 4.38
N GLU A 321 -1.39 0.80 3.79
CA GLU A 321 -1.40 0.58 2.35
C GLU A 321 -2.83 0.52 1.84
N LYS A 322 -3.11 1.20 0.72
CA LYS A 322 -4.32 0.98 -0.08
C LYS A 322 -4.20 -0.37 -0.77
N VAL A 323 -5.03 -1.33 -0.37
CA VAL A 323 -5.05 -2.69 -0.92
C VAL A 323 -6.32 -2.88 -1.75
N CYS A 324 -6.16 -2.86 -3.07
CA CYS A 324 -7.17 -3.36 -4.01
C CYS A 324 -6.91 -4.85 -4.24
N TRP A 325 -7.78 -5.73 -3.75
CA TRP A 325 -7.51 -7.18 -3.74
C TRP A 325 -7.35 -7.81 -5.13
N PRO A 326 -8.18 -7.52 -6.15
CA PRO A 326 -7.94 -8.00 -7.52
C PRO A 326 -6.51 -7.72 -7.99
N ASP A 327 -6.07 -6.49 -7.80
CA ASP A 327 -4.75 -6.01 -8.23
C ASP A 327 -3.61 -6.72 -7.48
N LYS A 328 -3.84 -7.03 -6.21
CA LYS A 328 -2.88 -7.78 -5.38
C LYS A 328 -2.69 -9.21 -5.88
N PHE A 329 -3.77 -9.88 -6.29
CA PHE A 329 -3.72 -11.27 -6.77
C PHE A 329 -2.99 -11.40 -8.11
N VAL A 330 -3.21 -10.46 -9.05
CA VAL A 330 -2.55 -10.47 -10.36
C VAL A 330 -1.26 -9.65 -10.42
N ASN A 331 -0.88 -8.99 -9.32
CA ASN A 331 0.29 -8.11 -9.20
C ASN A 331 0.35 -7.02 -10.32
N ARG A 332 -0.79 -6.42 -10.65
CA ARG A 332 -0.91 -5.26 -11.57
C ARG A 332 -2.16 -4.46 -11.23
N ASN A 333 -2.21 -3.19 -11.64
CA ASN A 333 -3.39 -2.36 -11.41
C ASN A 333 -4.51 -2.75 -12.38
N ILE A 334 -5.59 -3.35 -11.88
CA ILE A 334 -6.86 -3.52 -12.61
C ILE A 334 -7.80 -2.37 -12.22
N ILE A 335 -7.91 -2.08 -10.92
CA ILE A 335 -8.81 -1.04 -10.41
C ILE A 335 -8.09 0.11 -9.69
N GLN A 336 -6.86 -0.08 -9.20
CA GLN A 336 -6.15 0.89 -8.34
C GLN A 336 -5.97 2.27 -8.97
N ASP A 337 -5.98 2.40 -10.30
CA ASP A 337 -5.85 3.66 -11.04
C ASP A 337 -7.19 4.20 -11.56
N THR A 338 -8.31 3.72 -11.02
CA THR A 338 -9.67 4.11 -11.46
C THR A 338 -10.40 4.93 -10.41
N GLU A 339 -11.41 5.69 -10.86
CA GLU A 339 -12.37 6.37 -9.98
C GLU A 339 -13.06 5.38 -9.02
N PHE A 340 -13.31 4.15 -9.47
CA PHE A 340 -13.89 3.07 -8.65
C PHE A 340 -13.08 2.86 -7.37
N ALA A 341 -11.76 2.67 -7.48
CA ALA A 341 -10.90 2.48 -6.30
C ALA A 341 -10.77 3.75 -5.45
N GLN A 342 -10.88 4.94 -6.05
CA GLN A 342 -10.89 6.19 -5.30
C GLN A 342 -12.14 6.28 -4.41
N ILE A 343 -13.31 5.95 -4.94
CA ILE A 343 -14.57 5.95 -4.17
C ILE A 343 -14.53 4.92 -3.03
N LEU A 344 -14.00 3.72 -3.30
CA LEU A 344 -13.81 2.72 -2.25
C LEU A 344 -12.90 3.25 -1.12
N PHE A 345 -11.80 3.89 -1.50
CA PHE A 345 -10.88 4.49 -0.53
C PHE A 345 -11.55 5.61 0.29
N GLU A 346 -12.21 6.56 -0.36
CA GLU A 346 -12.80 7.72 0.31
C GLU A 346 -13.91 7.31 1.28
N ALA A 347 -14.76 6.35 0.91
CA ALA A 347 -15.81 5.85 1.79
C ALA A 347 -15.24 5.10 3.02
N ASP A 348 -14.25 4.23 2.83
CA ASP A 348 -13.58 3.52 3.94
C ASP A 348 -12.82 4.50 4.86
N TYR A 349 -12.12 5.46 4.26
CA TYR A 349 -11.39 6.49 5.01
C TYR A 349 -12.33 7.35 5.86
N LEU A 350 -13.46 7.78 5.29
CA LEU A 350 -14.46 8.56 6.02
C LEU A 350 -15.11 7.74 7.15
N LEU A 351 -15.46 6.48 6.91
CA LEU A 351 -15.97 5.58 7.94
C LEU A 351 -15.00 5.45 9.12
N LYS A 352 -13.69 5.41 8.84
CA LYS A 352 -12.64 5.34 9.86
C LYS A 352 -12.49 6.64 10.65
N LEU A 353 -12.59 7.79 10.00
CA LEU A 353 -12.66 9.08 10.70
C LEU A 353 -13.88 9.15 11.64
N MET A 354 -15.04 8.71 11.14
CA MET A 354 -16.27 8.61 11.93
C MET A 354 -16.15 7.60 13.07
N SER A 355 -15.50 6.45 12.90
CA SER A 355 -15.39 5.46 13.97
C SER A 355 -14.46 5.94 15.08
N LEU A 356 -13.35 6.58 14.73
CA LEU A 356 -12.41 7.18 15.67
C LEU A 356 -12.98 8.44 16.34
N GLY A 357 -13.90 9.14 15.68
CA GLY A 357 -14.42 10.42 16.15
C GLY A 357 -13.42 11.56 15.98
N VAL A 358 -12.57 11.51 14.95
CA VAL A 358 -11.60 12.56 14.62
C VAL A 358 -11.60 12.94 13.15
N GLN A 359 -11.06 14.11 12.83
CA GLN A 359 -10.76 14.56 11.48
C GLN A 359 -9.43 13.97 10.97
N ASP A 360 -9.04 14.35 9.76
CA ASP A 360 -7.83 13.87 9.06
C ASP A 360 -6.52 14.14 9.82
N ASP A 361 -6.49 15.16 10.68
CA ASP A 361 -5.37 15.49 11.56
C ASP A 361 -5.19 14.51 12.75
N GLY A 362 -6.15 13.61 12.96
CA GLY A 362 -6.17 12.63 14.06
C GLY A 362 -6.37 13.24 15.46
N LYS A 363 -6.72 14.53 15.54
CA LYS A 363 -6.79 15.31 16.80
C LYS A 363 -8.09 16.08 16.95
N THR A 364 -8.55 16.73 15.88
CA THR A 364 -9.77 17.53 15.90
C THR A 364 -10.97 16.58 15.95
N PRO A 365 -11.92 16.77 16.88
CA PRO A 365 -13.11 15.92 16.95
C PRO A 365 -13.90 15.91 15.64
N PHE A 366 -14.39 14.74 15.25
CA PHE A 366 -15.30 14.61 14.12
C PHE A 366 -16.65 15.22 14.48
N VAL A 367 -17.17 16.10 13.61
CA VAL A 367 -18.47 16.76 13.82
C VAL A 367 -19.50 16.06 12.95
N TYR A 368 -20.39 15.30 13.59
CA TYR A 368 -21.51 14.67 12.90
C TYR A 368 -22.60 15.72 12.63
N PRO A 369 -23.32 15.63 11.49
CA PRO A 369 -24.55 16.34 11.26
C PRO A 369 -25.50 16.18 12.44
N LYS A 370 -26.23 17.26 12.76
CA LYS A 370 -27.11 17.29 13.93
C LYS A 370 -28.19 16.22 13.82
N GLU A 371 -28.75 16.03 12.64
CA GLU A 371 -29.81 15.06 12.35
C GLU A 371 -29.35 13.62 12.64
N LEU A 372 -28.09 13.30 12.35
CA LEU A 372 -27.52 11.97 12.62
C LEU A 372 -27.18 11.82 14.12
N SER A 373 -26.66 12.88 14.73
CA SER A 373 -26.33 12.91 16.16
C SER A 373 -27.59 12.77 17.03
N ASP A 374 -28.67 13.47 16.68
CA ASP A 374 -29.97 13.41 17.36
C ASP A 374 -30.58 12.00 17.26
N LYS A 375 -30.29 11.27 16.18
CA LYS A 375 -30.64 9.85 16.03
C LYS A 375 -29.68 8.90 16.77
N GLY A 376 -28.67 9.42 17.46
CA GLY A 376 -27.74 8.64 18.29
C GLY A 376 -26.46 8.19 17.59
N LEU A 377 -26.14 8.70 16.38
CA LEU A 377 -24.83 8.47 15.77
C LEU A 377 -23.73 9.21 16.53
N LYS A 378 -22.65 8.50 16.84
CA LYS A 378 -21.47 9.01 17.55
C LYS A 378 -20.27 8.13 17.23
N SER A 379 -19.09 8.49 17.72
CA SER A 379 -17.89 7.67 17.52
C SER A 379 -18.00 6.32 18.24
N CYS A 380 -17.26 5.32 17.77
CA CYS A 380 -17.27 3.98 18.34
C CYS A 380 -16.95 4.02 19.85
N ILE A 381 -15.95 4.83 20.23
CA ILE A 381 -15.52 4.97 21.62
C ILE A 381 -16.63 5.58 22.49
N ALA A 382 -17.49 6.42 21.93
CA ALA A 382 -18.59 7.06 22.67
C ALA A 382 -19.80 6.14 22.93
N PHE A 383 -19.82 4.91 22.40
CA PHE A 383 -20.88 3.94 22.71
C PHE A 383 -20.72 3.28 24.09
N GLY A 384 -19.49 3.10 24.59
CA GLY A 384 -19.24 2.45 25.88
C GLY A 384 -18.87 3.39 27.02
N LYS A 385 -19.07 2.93 28.25
CA LYS A 385 -18.50 3.51 29.49
C LYS A 385 -17.34 2.68 30.07
N GLY A 386 -16.91 1.63 29.35
CA GLY A 386 -16.00 0.61 29.85
C GLY A 386 -14.54 0.85 29.46
N GLN A 387 -13.62 0.27 30.25
CA GLN A 387 -12.20 0.20 29.91
C GLN A 387 -12.04 -0.50 28.56
N PHE A 388 -11.47 0.21 27.59
CA PHE A 388 -11.13 -0.36 26.30
C PHE A 388 -10.05 -1.42 26.50
N THR A 389 -10.42 -2.69 26.51
CA THR A 389 -9.46 -3.76 26.24
C THR A 389 -8.91 -3.53 24.83
N ARG A 390 -7.60 -3.73 24.63
CA ARG A 390 -6.87 -3.52 23.35
C ARG A 390 -7.33 -4.45 22.22
N LEU A 391 -8.62 -4.51 21.95
CA LEU A 391 -9.21 -5.26 20.88
C LEU A 391 -9.17 -4.38 19.64
N PHE A 392 -8.51 -4.89 18.60
CA PHE A 392 -8.49 -4.26 17.30
C PHE A 392 -9.76 -4.70 16.55
N TYR A 393 -10.53 -3.73 16.07
CA TYR A 393 -11.73 -3.99 15.28
C TYR A 393 -11.55 -3.48 13.85
N ARG A 394 -12.24 -4.14 12.93
CA ARG A 394 -12.38 -3.76 11.53
C ARG A 394 -13.83 -3.42 11.24
N PHE A 395 -14.07 -2.29 10.59
CA PHE A 395 -15.38 -1.94 10.06
C PHE A 395 -15.43 -2.23 8.57
N TRP A 396 -16.41 -3.02 8.15
CA TRP A 396 -16.58 -3.42 6.76
C TRP A 396 -17.93 -2.95 6.23
N LEU A 397 -17.94 -2.15 5.16
CA LEU A 397 -19.17 -1.87 4.43
C LEU A 397 -19.43 -3.00 3.44
N VAL A 398 -20.60 -3.62 3.56
CA VAL A 398 -21.01 -4.77 2.75
C VAL A 398 -22.47 -4.66 2.31
N PRO A 399 -22.87 -5.24 1.16
CA PRO A 399 -24.27 -5.38 0.81
C PRO A 399 -24.99 -6.30 1.80
N GLU A 400 -26.03 -5.81 2.46
CA GLU A 400 -26.90 -6.61 3.33
C GLU A 400 -27.89 -7.44 2.48
N SER A 401 -28.54 -6.75 1.53
CA SER A 401 -29.52 -7.35 0.62
C SER A 401 -29.55 -6.61 -0.70
N CYS A 402 -29.60 -7.35 -1.80
CA CYS A 402 -29.81 -6.79 -3.12
C CYS A 402 -31.18 -7.23 -3.66
N ILE A 403 -32.02 -6.24 -3.99
CA ILE A 403 -33.38 -6.44 -4.50
C ILE A 403 -33.34 -6.32 -6.01
N TYR A 404 -33.73 -7.40 -6.69
CA TYR A 404 -33.76 -7.44 -8.15
C TYR A 404 -35.04 -8.08 -8.69
N LYS A 405 -35.32 -7.80 -9.96
CA LYS A 405 -36.41 -8.39 -10.74
C LYS A 405 -35.84 -9.14 -11.95
N LEU A 406 -36.36 -10.34 -12.19
CA LEU A 406 -36.13 -11.12 -13.41
C LEU A 406 -37.45 -11.18 -14.20
N GLU A 407 -37.46 -10.65 -15.42
CA GLU A 407 -38.65 -10.63 -16.29
C GLU A 407 -38.21 -10.65 -17.76
N ASP A 408 -38.75 -11.54 -18.58
CA ASP A 408 -38.47 -11.58 -20.03
C ASP A 408 -36.98 -11.55 -20.40
N ASN A 409 -36.15 -12.31 -19.68
CA ASN A 409 -34.68 -12.34 -19.79
C ASN A 409 -33.97 -11.05 -19.35
N LYS A 410 -34.70 -10.07 -18.80
CA LYS A 410 -34.16 -8.85 -18.21
C LYS A 410 -33.81 -9.11 -16.76
N TYR A 411 -32.66 -8.61 -16.36
CA TYR A 411 -32.22 -8.54 -14.97
C TYR A 411 -32.15 -7.08 -14.57
N ILE A 412 -33.05 -6.67 -13.68
CA ILE A 412 -33.24 -5.28 -13.26
C ILE A 412 -32.89 -5.17 -11.78
N LEU A 413 -31.91 -4.33 -11.45
CA LEU A 413 -31.55 -4.03 -10.07
C LEU A 413 -32.40 -2.87 -9.58
N ASN A 414 -33.27 -3.14 -8.61
CA ASN A 414 -34.15 -2.13 -8.04
C ASN A 414 -33.41 -1.37 -6.94
N ASP A 415 -32.98 -2.11 -5.92
CA ASP A 415 -32.40 -1.51 -4.72
C ASP A 415 -31.31 -2.38 -4.09
N LEU A 416 -30.48 -1.75 -3.26
CA LEU A 416 -29.42 -2.40 -2.54
C LEU A 416 -29.23 -1.75 -1.18
N LYS A 417 -29.44 -2.53 -0.13
CA LYS A 417 -29.21 -2.12 1.26
C LYS A 417 -27.76 -2.41 1.64
N ILE A 418 -27.10 -1.44 2.26
CA ILE A 418 -25.73 -1.56 2.75
C ILE A 418 -25.76 -1.65 4.27
N MET A 419 -24.90 -2.50 4.83
CA MET A 419 -24.64 -2.55 6.26
C MET A 419 -23.15 -2.38 6.56
N CYS A 420 -22.86 -1.97 7.79
CA CYS A 420 -21.53 -1.98 8.38
C CYS A 420 -21.41 -3.20 9.30
N GLN A 421 -20.36 -3.99 9.12
CA GLN A 421 -20.01 -5.12 9.97
C GLN A 421 -18.80 -4.76 10.83
N ALA A 422 -18.88 -5.04 12.13
CA ALA A 422 -17.72 -5.04 13.01
C ALA A 422 -17.10 -6.44 13.06
N ARG A 423 -15.80 -6.52 12.80
CA ARG A 423 -15.01 -7.76 12.93
C ARG A 423 -13.89 -7.56 13.93
N GLN A 424 -13.87 -8.38 14.96
CA GLN A 424 -12.77 -8.44 15.91
C GLN A 424 -11.57 -9.13 15.25
N ILE A 425 -10.37 -8.58 15.44
CA ILE A 425 -9.15 -9.22 14.99
C ILE A 425 -8.61 -10.10 16.11
N GLU A 426 -8.49 -11.39 15.83
CA GLU A 426 -7.85 -12.37 16.71
C GLU A 426 -6.56 -12.87 16.07
N ARG A 427 -5.53 -13.11 16.89
CA ARG A 427 -4.29 -13.74 16.42
C ARG A 427 -4.43 -15.25 16.55
N VAL A 428 -4.57 -15.95 15.43
CA VAL A 428 -4.67 -17.42 15.37
C VAL A 428 -3.48 -17.95 14.58
N ASN A 429 -2.63 -18.77 15.19
CA ASN A 429 -1.43 -19.34 14.56
C ASN A 429 -0.53 -18.27 13.92
N SER A 430 -0.25 -17.19 14.65
CA SER A 430 0.54 -16.03 14.18
C SER A 430 -0.03 -15.23 13.02
N GLN A 431 -1.21 -15.60 12.50
CA GLN A 431 -1.95 -14.82 11.50
C GLN A 431 -3.07 -14.01 12.18
N LEU A 432 -3.34 -12.82 11.66
CA LEU A 432 -4.51 -12.04 12.06
C LEU A 432 -5.73 -12.60 11.31
N LYS A 433 -6.72 -13.09 12.05
CA LYS A 433 -8.00 -13.54 11.51
C LYS A 433 -9.11 -12.65 12.02
N ASP A 434 -10.05 -12.36 11.13
CA ASP A 434 -11.28 -11.67 11.46
C ASP A 434 -12.25 -12.67 12.10
N LYS A 435 -12.91 -12.25 13.18
CA LYS A 435 -14.02 -12.94 13.83
C LYS A 435 -15.17 -11.94 13.94
N ASP A 436 -16.37 -12.35 13.58
CA ASP A 436 -17.53 -11.46 13.66
C ASP A 436 -17.78 -11.01 15.10
N ALA A 437 -17.87 -9.71 15.31
CA ALA A 437 -18.36 -9.17 16.57
C ALA A 437 -19.88 -9.29 16.54
N GLN A 438 -20.45 -10.15 17.38
CA GLN A 438 -21.90 -10.38 17.47
C GLN A 438 -22.49 -10.02 18.84
N ASP A 439 -21.66 -9.62 19.79
CA ASP A 439 -22.14 -9.19 21.10
C ASP A 439 -22.80 -7.81 20.97
N ILE A 440 -24.11 -7.74 21.25
CA ILE A 440 -24.90 -6.51 21.23
C ILE A 440 -24.38 -5.44 22.20
N ASN A 441 -23.60 -5.85 23.22
CA ASN A 441 -22.98 -4.96 24.18
C ASN A 441 -21.58 -4.50 23.74
N ASP A 442 -21.01 -5.08 22.68
CA ASP A 442 -19.74 -4.62 22.13
C ASP A 442 -19.93 -3.28 21.43
N ILE A 443 -19.12 -2.30 21.81
CA ILE A 443 -19.19 -0.93 21.30
C ILE A 443 -18.95 -0.83 19.79
N SER A 444 -18.11 -1.71 19.23
CA SER A 444 -17.86 -1.78 17.80
C SER A 444 -19.09 -2.32 17.07
N TYR A 445 -19.76 -3.31 17.65
CA TYR A 445 -21.03 -3.80 17.14
C TYR A 445 -22.11 -2.71 17.16
N GLN A 446 -22.26 -1.99 18.29
CA GLN A 446 -23.23 -0.91 18.40
C GLN A 446 -22.98 0.21 17.39
N PHE A 447 -21.72 0.61 17.20
CA PHE A 447 -21.33 1.57 16.18
C PHE A 447 -21.71 1.08 14.77
N ALA A 448 -21.32 -0.16 14.43
CA ALA A 448 -21.60 -0.75 13.12
C ALA A 448 -23.11 -0.90 12.86
N GLN A 449 -23.88 -1.32 13.87
CA GLN A 449 -25.34 -1.38 13.81
C GLN A 449 -25.95 0.01 13.56
N LYS A 450 -25.45 1.04 14.25
CA LYS A 450 -25.95 2.41 14.08
C LYS A 450 -25.62 3.00 12.71
N ILE A 451 -24.44 2.72 12.17
CA ILE A 451 -24.09 3.08 10.79
C ILE A 451 -25.01 2.37 9.79
N SER A 452 -25.31 1.09 10.02
CA SER A 452 -26.20 0.31 9.16
C SER A 452 -27.63 0.85 9.17
N GLU A 453 -28.15 1.18 10.36
CA GLU A 453 -29.48 1.76 10.54
C GLU A 453 -29.63 3.11 9.84
N LEU A 454 -28.60 3.95 9.90
CA LEU A 454 -28.63 5.32 9.39
C LEU A 454 -27.96 5.51 8.04
N TYR A 455 -27.64 4.43 7.32
CA TYR A 455 -26.83 4.51 6.10
C TYR A 455 -27.46 5.41 5.03
N ASP A 456 -28.77 5.32 4.84
CA ASP A 456 -29.49 6.11 3.84
C ASP A 456 -29.49 7.60 4.21
N GLU A 457 -29.72 7.97 5.47
CA GLU A 457 -29.57 9.34 5.93
C GLU A 457 -28.12 9.83 5.88
N LEU A 458 -27.16 8.98 6.24
CA LEU A 458 -25.73 9.26 6.16
C LEU A 458 -25.35 9.66 4.73
N SER A 459 -25.88 8.95 3.73
CA SER A 459 -25.62 9.23 2.32
C SER A 459 -26.12 10.59 1.83
N LYS A 460 -27.12 11.19 2.50
CA LYS A 460 -27.63 12.54 2.20
C LYS A 460 -26.65 13.63 2.63
N HIS A 461 -25.92 13.39 3.71
CA HIS A 461 -24.92 14.32 4.24
C HIS A 461 -23.52 14.07 3.65
N TYR A 462 -23.23 12.82 3.28
CA TYR A 462 -21.94 12.39 2.75
C TYR A 462 -22.16 11.65 1.42
N PRO A 463 -22.18 12.38 0.29
CA PRO A 463 -22.52 11.82 -1.03
C PRO A 463 -21.65 10.62 -1.46
N ILE A 464 -20.47 10.47 -0.87
CA ILE A 464 -19.58 9.33 -1.15
C ILE A 464 -20.23 7.98 -0.81
N PHE A 465 -21.07 7.89 0.24
CA PHE A 465 -21.79 6.66 0.57
C PHE A 465 -22.90 6.36 -0.43
N LYS A 466 -23.48 7.39 -1.05
CA LYS A 466 -24.43 7.21 -2.14
C LYS A 466 -23.75 6.70 -3.40
N ARG A 467 -22.58 7.25 -3.72
CA ARG A 467 -21.73 6.77 -4.81
C ARG A 467 -21.29 5.32 -4.57
N LEU A 468 -20.95 4.97 -3.33
CA LEU A 468 -20.62 3.60 -2.94
C LEU A 468 -21.77 2.61 -3.21
N GLN A 469 -23.01 3.02 -2.92
CA GLN A 469 -24.20 2.21 -3.23
C GLN A 469 -24.31 1.90 -4.74
N GLN A 470 -24.01 2.86 -5.60
CA GLN A 470 -23.98 2.65 -7.05
C GLN A 470 -22.88 1.67 -7.47
N LEU A 471 -21.70 1.71 -6.84
CA LEU A 471 -20.64 0.72 -7.08
C LEU A 471 -21.09 -0.69 -6.68
N PHE A 472 -21.80 -0.83 -5.56
CA PHE A 472 -22.30 -2.13 -5.11
C PHE A 472 -23.34 -2.69 -6.10
N LYS A 473 -24.22 -1.83 -6.62
CA LYS A 473 -25.14 -2.21 -7.71
C LYS A 473 -24.35 -2.64 -8.97
N ALA A 474 -23.28 -1.92 -9.33
CA ALA A 474 -22.42 -2.28 -10.46
C ALA A 474 -21.78 -3.66 -10.28
N VAL A 475 -21.30 -3.97 -9.08
CA VAL A 475 -20.71 -5.27 -8.73
C VAL A 475 -21.75 -6.39 -8.82
N ALA A 476 -22.95 -6.16 -8.28
CA ALA A 476 -24.06 -7.12 -8.38
C ALA A 476 -24.43 -7.40 -9.85
N LEU A 477 -24.55 -6.36 -10.68
CA LEU A 477 -24.88 -6.50 -12.11
C LEU A 477 -23.76 -7.24 -12.87
N GLY A 478 -22.52 -6.81 -12.71
CA GLY A 478 -21.38 -7.39 -13.41
C GLY A 478 -21.13 -8.86 -13.02
N LYS A 479 -21.30 -9.20 -11.73
CA LYS A 479 -21.25 -10.60 -11.26
C LYS A 479 -22.34 -11.43 -11.92
N TRP A 480 -23.58 -10.94 -11.95
CA TRP A 480 -24.69 -11.65 -12.58
C TRP A 480 -24.47 -11.85 -14.09
N MET A 481 -23.99 -10.81 -14.80
CA MET A 481 -23.66 -10.86 -16.22
C MET A 481 -22.57 -11.92 -16.51
N TYR A 482 -21.52 -11.95 -15.70
CA TYR A 482 -20.44 -12.93 -15.80
C TYR A 482 -20.98 -14.36 -15.62
N GLN A 483 -21.72 -14.62 -14.54
CA GLN A 483 -22.29 -15.93 -14.24
C GLN A 483 -23.28 -16.41 -15.31
N ASN A 484 -24.03 -15.49 -15.92
CA ASN A 484 -25.02 -15.78 -16.97
C ASN A 484 -24.45 -15.73 -18.39
N LYS A 485 -23.13 -15.52 -18.54
CA LYS A 485 -22.43 -15.46 -19.83
C LYS A 485 -23.05 -14.44 -20.78
N VAL A 486 -23.48 -13.29 -20.25
CA VAL A 486 -23.95 -12.17 -21.07
C VAL A 486 -22.78 -11.72 -21.95
N LYS A 487 -23.01 -11.58 -23.25
CA LYS A 487 -21.95 -11.23 -24.20
C LYS A 487 -21.59 -9.76 -24.00
N VAL A 488 -20.30 -9.49 -23.77
CA VAL A 488 -19.81 -8.11 -23.64
C VAL A 488 -18.56 -7.92 -24.47
N ASP A 489 -18.45 -6.77 -25.13
CA ASP A 489 -17.27 -6.38 -25.88
C ASP A 489 -16.24 -5.72 -24.93
N TYR A 490 -15.30 -6.54 -24.46
CA TYR A 490 -14.28 -6.13 -23.49
C TYR A 490 -13.40 -4.99 -23.96
N GLN A 491 -13.06 -4.95 -25.25
CA GLN A 491 -12.16 -3.91 -25.77
C GLN A 491 -12.80 -2.53 -25.65
N LYS A 492 -14.12 -2.45 -25.87
CA LYS A 492 -14.81 -1.17 -25.80
C LYS A 492 -15.18 -0.77 -24.38
N LEU A 493 -15.44 -1.75 -23.50
CA LEU A 493 -15.58 -1.48 -22.06
C LEU A 493 -14.32 -0.84 -21.48
N GLN A 494 -13.14 -1.32 -21.85
CA GLN A 494 -11.87 -0.76 -21.36
C GLN A 494 -11.73 0.75 -21.66
N ALA A 495 -12.32 1.23 -22.76
CA ALA A 495 -12.31 2.65 -23.10
C ALA A 495 -13.23 3.51 -22.20
N GLN A 496 -14.18 2.90 -21.49
CA GLN A 496 -15.12 3.59 -20.60
C GLN A 496 -14.59 3.69 -19.15
N ILE A 497 -13.50 3.00 -18.83
CA ILE A 497 -12.90 3.04 -17.50
C ILE A 497 -12.29 4.43 -17.28
N ILE A 498 -12.82 5.16 -16.30
CA ILE A 498 -12.28 6.47 -15.91
C ILE A 498 -11.05 6.24 -15.06
N LYS A 499 -9.89 6.57 -15.63
CA LYS A 499 -8.61 6.56 -14.92
C LYS A 499 -8.40 7.86 -14.17
N VAL A 500 -7.97 7.75 -12.93
CA VAL A 500 -7.62 8.89 -12.08
C VAL A 500 -6.16 8.80 -11.68
N LYS A 501 -5.51 9.96 -11.54
CA LYS A 501 -4.16 10.01 -10.98
C LYS A 501 -4.25 9.74 -9.48
N ASN A 502 -4.29 8.46 -9.12
CA ASN A 502 -4.61 8.08 -7.76
C ASN A 502 -3.50 8.53 -6.79
N GLN A 503 -3.91 8.88 -5.57
CA GLN A 503 -3.01 9.32 -4.50
C GLN A 503 -1.96 8.24 -4.17
N GLN A 504 -0.95 8.60 -3.38
CA GLN A 504 0.08 7.66 -2.92
C GLN A 504 -0.56 6.39 -2.34
N LYS A 505 -0.03 5.23 -2.76
CA LYS A 505 -0.49 3.91 -2.27
C LYS A 505 -0.36 3.79 -0.76
N LEU A 506 0.60 4.50 -0.18
CA LEU A 506 0.84 4.57 1.25
C LEU A 506 0.30 5.89 1.80
N ILE A 507 -0.41 5.82 2.91
CA ILE A 507 -0.85 6.99 3.66
C ILE A 507 -0.44 6.86 5.13
N PRO A 508 -0.33 7.98 5.87
CA PRO A 508 -0.19 7.93 7.32
C PRO A 508 -1.30 7.10 7.95
N ILE A 509 -0.98 6.39 9.03
CA ILE A 509 -2.00 5.65 9.76
C ILE A 509 -2.98 6.60 10.44
N LEU A 510 -4.27 6.32 10.29
CA LEU A 510 -5.30 6.99 11.07
C LEU A 510 -5.23 6.49 12.51
N LYS A 511 -5.07 7.43 13.44
CA LYS A 511 -4.98 7.13 14.86
C LYS A 511 -5.62 8.24 15.66
N PHE A 512 -6.31 7.88 16.74
CA PHE A 512 -6.76 8.82 17.76
C PHE A 512 -5.88 8.64 18.99
N GLU A 513 -5.24 9.73 19.41
CA GLU A 513 -4.49 9.77 20.67
C GLU A 513 -5.40 10.31 21.77
N GLN A 514 -5.91 9.43 22.63
CA GLN A 514 -6.53 9.90 23.85
C GLN A 514 -5.44 10.03 24.91
N ASN A 515 -5.34 11.22 25.50
CA ASN A 515 -4.69 11.35 26.80
C ASN A 515 -5.60 10.61 27.78
N GLY A 516 -5.31 9.33 28.03
CA GLY A 516 -6.00 8.58 29.06
C GLY A 516 -5.80 9.26 30.42
N ASP A 517 -6.67 8.96 31.37
CA ASP A 517 -6.36 9.17 32.79
C ASP A 517 -4.96 8.62 33.03
N GLU A 518 -4.11 9.33 33.79
CA GLU A 518 -2.73 8.94 34.06
C GLU A 518 -2.70 7.52 34.66
N VAL A 519 -2.67 6.48 33.83
CA VAL A 519 -2.45 5.11 34.27
C VAL A 519 -0.98 5.05 34.58
N LYS A 520 -0.71 5.36 35.84
CA LYS A 520 0.58 5.38 36.49
C LYS A 520 1.11 3.94 36.58
N ILE A 521 1.60 3.41 35.46
CA ILE A 521 2.29 2.12 35.44
C ILE A 521 3.66 2.34 36.07
N PRO A 522 3.99 1.67 37.20
CA PRO A 522 5.30 1.78 37.80
C PRO A 522 6.34 1.12 36.88
N VAL A 523 7.22 1.93 36.29
CA VAL A 523 8.38 1.43 35.55
C VAL A 523 9.57 1.32 36.49
N ASN A 524 10.19 0.14 36.54
CA ASN A 524 11.45 -0.05 37.23
C ASN A 524 12.57 0.51 36.33
N PHE A 525 13.11 1.69 36.66
CA PHE A 525 14.28 2.21 35.96
C PHE A 525 15.49 1.30 36.15
N THR A 526 16.24 1.12 35.07
CA THR A 526 17.60 0.57 35.15
C THR A 526 18.49 1.49 35.99
N GLN A 527 19.60 0.97 36.52
CA GLN A 527 20.54 1.76 37.31
C GLN A 527 21.08 2.98 36.55
N ALA A 528 21.33 2.82 35.25
CA ALA A 528 21.77 3.91 34.38
C ALA A 528 20.71 5.01 34.23
N GLU A 529 19.45 4.64 34.07
CA GLU A 529 18.33 5.60 33.98
C GLU A 529 18.08 6.31 35.32
N LYS A 530 18.23 5.61 36.46
CA LYS A 530 18.16 6.24 37.78
C LYS A 530 19.26 7.30 37.95
N ILE A 531 20.48 6.97 37.54
CA ILE A 531 21.62 7.89 37.55
C ILE A 531 21.36 9.10 36.65
N GLN A 532 20.81 8.90 35.44
CA GLN A 532 20.53 10.00 34.52
C GLN A 532 19.42 10.92 35.07
N LYS A 533 18.32 10.36 35.59
CA LYS A 533 17.27 11.16 36.23
C LYS A 533 17.75 11.93 37.45
N ALA A 534 18.62 11.33 38.25
CA ALA A 534 19.24 12.01 39.38
C ALA A 534 20.09 13.21 38.92
N LYS A 535 20.85 13.07 37.82
CA LYS A 535 21.59 14.19 37.21
C LYS A 535 20.66 15.29 36.74
N ASP A 536 19.61 14.96 36.01
CA ASP A 536 18.65 15.93 35.47
C ASP A 536 17.97 16.72 36.62
N TYR A 537 17.57 16.02 37.69
CA TYR A 537 16.99 16.65 38.88
C TYR A 537 17.97 17.61 39.58
N LEU A 538 19.24 17.21 39.73
CA LEU A 538 20.26 18.08 40.34
C LEU A 538 20.51 19.33 39.49
N ILE A 539 20.53 19.20 38.15
CA ILE A 539 20.66 20.33 37.22
C ILE A 539 19.47 21.28 37.36
N GLU A 540 18.24 20.76 37.37
CA GLU A 540 17.01 21.56 37.50
C GLU A 540 16.98 22.36 38.82
N LYS A 541 17.51 21.79 39.90
CA LYS A 541 17.62 22.45 41.21
C LYS A 541 18.86 23.34 41.36
N GLY A 542 19.70 23.45 40.34
CA GLY A 542 20.92 24.27 40.38
C GLY A 542 22.02 23.69 41.28
N HIS A 543 22.00 22.38 41.55
CA HIS A 543 23.02 21.68 42.31
C HIS A 543 24.12 21.12 41.40
N ALA A 544 25.33 20.94 41.95
CA ALA A 544 26.42 20.32 41.24
C ALA A 544 26.15 18.82 41.00
N THR A 545 26.43 18.32 39.80
CA THR A 545 26.24 16.91 39.40
C THR A 545 27.44 16.04 39.76
N THR A 546 27.89 16.09 41.01
CA THR A 546 28.98 15.23 41.50
C THR A 546 28.50 13.80 41.74
N GLN A 547 29.38 12.81 41.60
CA GLN A 547 29.01 11.40 41.75
C GLN A 547 28.39 11.10 43.13
N ASN A 548 28.92 11.70 44.21
CA ASN A 548 28.34 11.55 45.55
C ASN A 548 26.91 12.07 45.66
N LEU A 549 26.58 13.22 45.06
CA LEU A 549 25.22 13.77 45.07
C LEU A 549 24.29 12.92 44.22
N ILE A 550 24.76 12.42 43.08
CA ILE A 550 24.00 11.50 42.22
C ILE A 550 23.69 10.21 42.98
N ASP A 551 24.68 9.59 43.64
CA ASP A 551 24.51 8.35 44.38
C ASP A 551 23.58 8.54 45.59
N GLN A 552 23.67 9.68 46.28
CA GLN A 552 22.73 10.05 47.36
C GLN A 552 21.30 10.20 46.84
N VAL A 553 21.09 10.89 45.70
CA VAL A 553 19.77 11.02 45.08
C VAL A 553 19.24 9.66 44.61
N VAL A 554 20.07 8.80 44.03
CA VAL A 554 19.68 7.45 43.61
C VAL A 554 19.30 6.56 44.81
N GLN A 555 20.02 6.67 45.94
CA GLN A 555 19.72 5.94 47.17
C GLN A 555 18.49 6.47 47.91
N GLN A 556 18.26 7.78 47.89
CA GLN A 556 17.12 8.43 48.56
C GLN A 556 15.81 8.29 47.80
N ILE A 557 15.83 7.80 46.55
CA ILE A 557 14.61 7.52 45.80
C ILE A 557 14.47 6.00 45.53
N PRO A 558 14.24 5.18 46.59
CA PRO A 558 14.03 3.73 46.45
C PRO A 558 12.79 3.42 45.59
N ASP A 559 11.82 4.34 45.53
CA ASP A 559 10.63 4.31 44.67
C ASP A 559 10.69 5.39 43.58
N LEU A 560 11.76 5.45 42.77
CA LEU A 560 11.67 6.09 41.45
C LEU A 560 10.74 5.25 40.56
N LYS A 561 9.45 5.15 40.94
CA LYS A 561 8.40 4.64 40.07
C LYS A 561 8.19 5.74 39.04
N GLY A 562 8.89 5.60 37.93
CA GLY A 562 8.55 6.33 36.74
C GLY A 562 7.13 5.97 36.40
N TYR A 563 6.25 6.96 36.37
CA TYR A 563 4.96 6.75 35.76
C TYR A 563 5.16 7.02 34.28
N GLN A 564 5.21 5.95 33.48
CA GLN A 564 5.07 6.14 32.05
C GLN A 564 3.60 6.43 31.80
N ILE A 565 3.30 7.65 31.36
CA ILE A 565 1.97 7.98 30.84
C ILE A 565 1.81 7.16 29.57
N GLN A 566 1.13 6.02 29.67
CA GLN A 566 0.81 5.25 28.50
C GLN A 566 -0.36 5.94 27.80
N LYS A 567 -0.04 6.70 26.74
CA LYS A 567 -1.05 7.17 25.81
C LYS A 567 -1.79 5.96 25.25
N GLN A 568 -3.11 5.98 25.33
CA GLN A 568 -3.94 4.99 24.67
C GLN A 568 -4.08 5.40 23.21
N MET A 569 -3.53 4.57 22.33
CA MET A 569 -3.58 4.76 20.89
C MET A 569 -4.72 3.92 20.35
N PHE A 570 -5.70 4.58 19.73
CA PHE A 570 -6.80 3.91 19.06
C PHE A 570 -6.55 3.88 17.56
N TYR A 571 -6.70 2.70 16.98
CA TYR A 571 -6.62 2.47 15.56
C TYR A 571 -7.93 1.84 15.10
N THR A 572 -8.35 2.19 13.89
CA THR A 572 -9.45 1.52 13.23
C THR A 572 -8.92 0.92 11.94
N MET A 573 -9.20 -0.35 11.72
CA MET A 573 -8.94 -1.03 10.46
C MET A 573 -10.28 -1.30 9.77
N GLY A 574 -10.24 -1.92 8.59
CA GLY A 574 -11.45 -2.21 7.83
C GLY A 574 -11.29 -1.96 6.35
N GLY A 575 -12.41 -2.09 5.67
CA GLY A 575 -12.47 -2.03 4.22
C GLY A 575 -13.89 -2.04 3.70
N ILE A 576 -13.99 -2.34 2.42
CA ILE A 576 -15.25 -2.42 1.69
C ILE A 576 -15.23 -3.72 0.90
N ASP A 577 -16.27 -4.52 1.12
CA ASP A 577 -16.51 -5.73 0.36
C ASP A 577 -17.84 -5.59 -0.40
N PRO A 578 -17.82 -5.12 -1.66
CA PRO A 578 -19.02 -4.99 -2.47
C PRO A 578 -19.63 -6.33 -2.93
N ASN A 579 -19.03 -7.48 -2.61
CA ASN A 579 -19.53 -8.75 -3.10
C ASN A 579 -20.82 -9.14 -2.36
N CYS A 580 -21.96 -8.98 -3.03
CA CYS A 580 -23.24 -9.36 -2.45
C CYS A 580 -23.33 -10.90 -2.31
N GLN A 581 -23.57 -11.35 -1.09
CA GLN A 581 -23.82 -12.77 -0.75
C GLN A 581 -25.33 -13.08 -0.72
N ASN A 582 -26.18 -12.09 -0.42
CA ASN A 582 -27.63 -12.24 -0.25
C ASN A 582 -28.41 -11.53 -1.36
N MET A 583 -28.71 -12.26 -2.42
CA MET A 583 -29.54 -11.79 -3.55
C MET A 583 -31.00 -12.17 -3.31
N ILE A 584 -31.92 -11.20 -3.28
CA ILE A 584 -33.35 -11.40 -3.02
C ILE A 584 -34.17 -11.11 -4.28
N GLU A 585 -34.82 -12.14 -4.82
CA GLU A 585 -35.71 -12.02 -5.98
C GLU A 585 -37.09 -11.51 -5.56
N GLN A 586 -37.54 -10.39 -6.12
CA GLN A 586 -38.93 -9.97 -6.00
C GLN A 586 -39.79 -10.80 -6.95
N LYS A 587 -40.55 -11.74 -6.39
CA LYS A 587 -41.65 -12.36 -7.13
C LYS A 587 -42.70 -11.29 -7.36
N ILE A 588 -43.09 -11.11 -8.62
CA ILE A 588 -44.20 -10.24 -9.00
C ILE A 588 -45.45 -10.78 -8.31
N MET A 589 -45.84 -10.18 -7.19
CA MET A 589 -47.23 -10.29 -6.77
C MET A 589 -48.00 -9.53 -7.85
N LYS A 590 -48.98 -10.19 -8.48
CA LYS A 590 -49.94 -9.57 -9.40
C LYS A 590 -50.81 -8.59 -8.61
N GLU A 591 -50.21 -7.57 -8.02
CA GLU A 591 -50.93 -6.48 -7.38
C GLU A 591 -51.27 -5.48 -8.48
N LYS A 592 -52.56 -5.28 -8.62
CA LYS A 592 -53.19 -4.44 -9.64
C LYS A 592 -52.54 -3.06 -9.66
N GLU A 593 -52.07 -2.70 -10.85
CA GLU A 593 -51.97 -1.36 -11.41
C GLU A 593 -52.49 -0.23 -10.52
N VAL A 594 -51.57 0.63 -10.06
CA VAL A 594 -51.81 2.07 -10.07
C VAL A 594 -50.61 2.73 -10.72
N GLU A 595 -50.90 3.33 -11.86
CA GLU A 595 -50.01 4.00 -12.80
C GLU A 595 -49.25 5.19 -12.19
N LYS A 596 -48.01 5.38 -12.63
CA LYS A 596 -47.62 6.56 -13.44
C LYS A 596 -46.32 6.26 -14.19
N GLY A 597 -46.42 6.27 -15.51
CA GLY A 597 -45.38 5.86 -16.44
C GLY A 597 -44.07 6.61 -16.28
N ASN A 598 -43.01 5.83 -16.08
CA ASN A 598 -41.76 6.03 -16.80
C ASN A 598 -41.62 4.79 -17.68
N GLU A 599 -41.80 4.93 -18.99
CA GLU A 599 -41.46 3.86 -19.91
C GLU A 599 -39.94 3.66 -19.81
N ASP A 600 -39.50 2.54 -19.21
CA ASP A 600 -38.10 2.16 -19.20
C ASP A 600 -37.70 1.92 -20.67
N GLU A 601 -37.01 2.88 -21.27
CA GLU A 601 -36.58 2.81 -22.67
C GLU A 601 -35.43 1.80 -22.81
N GLU A 602 -35.68 0.72 -23.57
CA GLU A 602 -34.62 -0.15 -24.08
C GLU A 602 -33.99 0.52 -25.29
N ILE A 603 -32.86 1.18 -25.08
CA ILE A 603 -32.10 1.80 -26.16
C ILE A 603 -31.06 0.80 -26.65
N GLU A 604 -31.14 0.46 -27.94
CA GLU A 604 -30.05 -0.17 -28.66
C GLU A 604 -28.94 0.87 -28.81
N ILE A 605 -28.00 0.92 -27.86
CA ILE A 605 -26.78 1.72 -28.04
C ILE A 605 -25.94 1.00 -29.12
N PRO A 606 -25.90 1.51 -30.36
CA PRO A 606 -25.11 0.87 -31.39
C PRO A 606 -23.65 1.14 -31.08
N PHE A 607 -22.79 0.16 -31.34
CA PHE A 607 -21.36 0.42 -31.37
C PHE A 607 -21.04 1.41 -32.48
N PHE A 608 -20.82 2.67 -32.11
CA PHE A 608 -20.71 3.79 -33.04
C PHE A 608 -19.55 3.61 -34.04
N PRO A 609 -19.78 3.85 -35.34
CA PRO A 609 -18.71 3.86 -36.33
C PRO A 609 -17.90 5.18 -36.25
N CYS A 610 -16.60 5.06 -36.01
CA CYS A 610 -15.64 6.17 -36.07
C CYS A 610 -15.16 6.39 -37.51
N ILE A 611 -14.92 7.64 -37.90
CA ILE A 611 -14.40 8.03 -39.22
C ILE A 611 -13.13 8.88 -39.04
N LYS A 612 -12.15 8.72 -39.94
CA LYS A 612 -10.94 9.56 -39.95
C LYS A 612 -11.24 10.97 -40.43
N CYS A 613 -10.88 11.97 -39.64
CA CYS A 613 -10.87 13.38 -40.06
C CYS A 613 -9.88 13.57 -41.21
N LYS A 614 -10.30 14.20 -42.31
CA LYS A 614 -9.46 14.31 -43.52
C LYS A 614 -8.21 15.18 -43.32
N GLU A 615 -8.28 16.22 -42.46
CA GLU A 615 -7.14 17.11 -42.22
C GLU A 615 -6.14 16.56 -41.20
N CYS A 616 -6.59 16.19 -39.99
CA CYS A 616 -5.67 15.73 -38.94
C CYS A 616 -5.53 14.21 -38.80
N GLN A 617 -6.23 13.43 -39.63
CA GLN A 617 -6.18 11.95 -39.66
C GLN A 617 -6.61 11.23 -38.36
N ARG A 618 -7.12 11.97 -37.34
CA ARG A 618 -7.64 11.39 -36.09
C ARG A 618 -8.96 10.64 -36.32
N MET A 619 -9.16 9.55 -35.57
CA MET A 619 -10.45 8.85 -35.51
C MET A 619 -11.41 9.67 -34.66
N VAL A 620 -12.55 10.05 -35.22
CA VAL A 620 -13.55 10.89 -34.55
C VAL A 620 -14.92 10.25 -34.74
N GLU A 621 -15.78 10.38 -33.74
CA GLU A 621 -17.15 9.91 -33.84
C GLU A 621 -17.87 10.63 -34.98
N LYS A 622 -18.65 9.91 -35.78
CA LYS A 622 -19.33 10.46 -36.97
C LYS A 622 -20.22 11.67 -36.64
N GLN A 623 -20.74 11.74 -35.42
CA GLN A 623 -21.56 12.84 -34.91
C GLN A 623 -20.77 14.11 -34.55
N LEU A 624 -19.44 14.02 -34.39
CA LEU A 624 -18.53 15.13 -34.10
C LEU A 624 -17.81 15.66 -35.36
N ILE A 625 -18.25 15.20 -36.53
CA ILE A 625 -17.74 15.63 -37.83
C ILE A 625 -18.78 16.58 -38.43
N ASN A 626 -18.32 17.73 -38.92
CA ASN A 626 -19.15 18.57 -39.77
C ASN A 626 -19.47 17.77 -41.05
N LEU A 627 -20.74 17.36 -41.16
CA LEU A 627 -21.22 16.37 -42.13
C LEU A 627 -20.88 16.72 -43.59
N ASP A 628 -20.79 18.01 -43.90
CA ASP A 628 -20.54 18.49 -45.25
C ASP A 628 -19.05 18.57 -45.62
N GLN A 629 -18.15 18.54 -44.63
CA GLN A 629 -16.72 18.82 -44.85
C GLN A 629 -15.76 17.72 -44.38
N ASN A 630 -16.22 16.71 -43.63
CA ASN A 630 -15.37 15.64 -43.08
C ASN A 630 -14.18 16.15 -42.24
N LYS A 631 -14.37 17.31 -41.59
CA LYS A 631 -13.41 17.92 -40.68
C LYS A 631 -13.90 17.79 -39.23
N CYS A 632 -13.00 17.52 -38.30
CA CYS A 632 -13.34 17.52 -36.87
C CYS A 632 -13.51 18.96 -36.37
N SER A 633 -14.21 19.12 -35.23
CA SER A 633 -14.52 20.41 -34.59
C SER A 633 -13.32 21.35 -34.43
N ILE A 634 -12.10 20.82 -34.32
CA ILE A 634 -10.86 21.60 -34.20
C ILE A 634 -10.53 22.40 -35.48
N HIS A 635 -11.03 22.03 -36.66
CA HIS A 635 -10.75 22.70 -37.94
C HIS A 635 -11.95 23.44 -38.53
N ASN A 636 -12.93 23.78 -37.69
CA ASN A 636 -14.04 24.62 -38.10
C ASN A 636 -13.65 26.09 -37.89
N ASP A 637 -13.74 26.90 -38.95
CA ASP A 637 -13.30 28.31 -38.98
C ASP A 637 -13.99 29.20 -37.93
N PHE A 638 -15.08 28.72 -37.35
CA PHE A 638 -15.85 29.41 -36.31
C PHE A 638 -15.64 28.80 -34.93
N THR A 639 -14.69 27.90 -34.74
CA THR A 639 -14.44 27.27 -33.43
C THR A 639 -13.31 27.98 -32.70
N CYS A 640 -13.55 28.42 -31.47
CA CYS A 640 -12.56 29.09 -30.66
C CYS A 640 -11.37 28.16 -30.43
N PHE A 641 -10.18 28.65 -30.76
CA PHE A 641 -8.96 27.85 -30.70
C PHE A 641 -8.60 27.36 -29.28
N LEU A 642 -8.99 28.11 -28.24
CA LEU A 642 -8.64 27.78 -26.86
C LEU A 642 -9.61 26.78 -26.22
N CYS A 643 -10.93 27.02 -26.34
CA CYS A 643 -11.94 26.18 -25.69
C CYS A 643 -12.58 25.14 -26.62
N LEU A 644 -12.33 25.22 -27.94
CA LEU A 644 -12.91 24.34 -28.97
C LEU A 644 -14.44 24.41 -29.09
N GLU A 645 -15.05 25.48 -28.59
CA GLU A 645 -16.49 25.77 -28.77
C GLU A 645 -16.75 26.68 -29.98
N LEU A 646 -17.94 26.59 -30.56
CA LEU A 646 -18.35 27.47 -31.66
C LEU A 646 -18.50 28.91 -31.15
N VAL A 647 -17.84 29.83 -31.83
CA VAL A 647 -18.03 31.26 -31.73
C VAL A 647 -19.30 31.60 -32.50
N THR A 648 -20.31 32.05 -31.78
CA THR A 648 -21.64 32.35 -32.32
C THR A 648 -21.81 33.87 -32.48
N ASN A 649 -22.87 34.29 -33.18
CA ASN A 649 -23.18 35.72 -33.34
C ASN A 649 -23.57 36.41 -32.01
N GLU A 650 -23.86 35.64 -30.96
CA GLU A 650 -24.19 36.18 -29.63
C GLU A 650 -22.95 36.54 -28.80
N ASP A 651 -21.78 36.01 -29.19
CA ASP A 651 -20.50 36.34 -28.57
C ASP A 651 -20.11 37.77 -28.96
N LYS A 652 -20.25 38.70 -28.01
CA LYS A 652 -19.94 40.11 -28.23
C LYS A 652 -18.44 40.28 -28.48
N GLU A 653 -18.08 40.45 -29.77
CA GLU A 653 -16.74 40.75 -30.29
C GLU A 653 -15.73 39.59 -30.25
N PRO A 654 -15.87 38.58 -31.11
CA PRO A 654 -14.85 37.54 -31.22
C PRO A 654 -13.54 38.13 -31.74
N ARG A 655 -12.44 37.70 -31.14
CA ARG A 655 -11.11 38.21 -31.49
C ARG A 655 -10.41 37.23 -32.41
N CYS A 656 -9.72 37.80 -33.40
CA CYS A 656 -8.99 37.02 -34.36
C CYS A 656 -7.49 37.30 -34.24
N CYS A 657 -6.73 36.25 -33.92
CA CYS A 657 -5.29 36.34 -33.71
C CYS A 657 -4.56 35.51 -34.75
N VAL A 658 -3.47 36.05 -35.30
CA VAL A 658 -2.60 35.31 -36.22
C VAL A 658 -1.45 34.73 -35.41
N ILE A 659 -1.38 33.40 -35.33
CA ILE A 659 -0.32 32.67 -34.64
C ILE A 659 0.42 31.84 -35.69
N ASN A 660 1.73 32.07 -35.85
CA ASN A 660 2.58 31.37 -36.81
C ASN A 660 2.05 31.36 -38.26
N LYS A 661 1.54 32.52 -38.74
CA LYS A 661 0.91 32.72 -40.06
C LYS A 661 -0.48 32.11 -40.25
N PHE A 662 -1.04 31.41 -39.26
CA PHE A 662 -2.40 30.89 -39.30
C PHE A 662 -3.35 31.79 -38.51
N LYS A 663 -4.54 32.02 -39.06
CA LYS A 663 -5.57 32.89 -38.48
C LYS A 663 -6.50 32.04 -37.63
N TYR A 664 -6.59 32.35 -36.33
CA TYR A 664 -7.46 31.65 -35.37
C TYR A 664 -8.49 32.61 -34.80
N ILE A 665 -9.69 32.11 -34.54
CA ILE A 665 -10.77 32.87 -33.87
C ILE A 665 -10.82 32.44 -32.40
N PHE A 666 -11.09 33.40 -31.53
CA PHE A 666 -11.27 33.19 -30.09
C PHE A 666 -12.53 33.89 -29.63
N HIS A 667 -13.19 33.33 -28.61
CA HIS A 667 -14.05 34.14 -27.75
C HIS A 667 -13.23 35.28 -27.13
N LYS A 668 -13.86 36.42 -26.86
CA LYS A 668 -13.18 37.61 -26.32
C LYS A 668 -12.39 37.29 -25.05
N GLU A 669 -13.02 36.59 -24.12
CA GLU A 669 -12.41 36.19 -22.84
C GLU A 669 -11.26 35.19 -23.04
N CYS A 670 -11.42 34.23 -23.96
CA CYS A 670 -10.37 33.28 -24.33
C CYS A 670 -9.15 33.96 -24.98
N SER A 671 -9.37 35.01 -25.77
CA SER A 671 -8.29 35.81 -26.36
C SER A 671 -7.53 36.58 -25.31
N GLU A 672 -8.22 37.17 -24.33
CA GLU A 672 -7.59 37.94 -23.24
C GLU A 672 -6.78 37.03 -22.31
N GLU A 673 -7.29 35.82 -22.04
CA GLU A 673 -6.54 34.79 -21.31
C GLU A 673 -5.30 34.34 -22.09
N TYR A 674 -5.43 34.09 -23.39
CA TYR A 674 -4.32 33.68 -24.24
C TYR A 674 -3.23 34.77 -24.35
N GLU A 675 -3.61 36.04 -24.48
CA GLU A 675 -2.69 37.17 -24.46
C GLU A 675 -1.98 37.31 -23.10
N THR A 676 -2.69 37.05 -22.00
CA THR A 676 -2.10 37.05 -20.65
C THR A 676 -1.04 35.95 -20.51
N ILE A 677 -1.28 34.77 -21.10
CA ILE A 677 -0.31 33.67 -21.12
C ILE A 677 0.91 34.03 -22.00
N LEU A 678 0.70 34.67 -23.15
CA LEU A 678 1.79 35.10 -24.03
C LEU A 678 2.66 36.19 -23.40
N ASN A 679 2.04 37.16 -22.73
CA ASN A 679 2.77 38.23 -22.06
C ASN A 679 3.60 37.68 -20.88
N LYS A 680 3.04 36.75 -20.10
CA LYS A 680 3.81 36.03 -19.06
C LYS A 680 5.00 35.24 -19.62
N LYS A 681 4.92 34.78 -20.88
CA LYS A 681 6.04 34.08 -21.54
C LYS A 681 7.09 35.02 -22.14
N LYS A 682 6.72 36.23 -22.56
CA LYS A 682 7.70 37.25 -22.99
C LYS A 682 8.56 37.73 -21.82
N ASP A 683 7.96 37.90 -20.65
CA ASP A 683 8.70 38.27 -19.41
C ASP A 683 9.70 37.19 -18.96
N LEU A 684 9.54 35.95 -19.44
CA LEU A 684 10.46 34.83 -19.18
C LEU A 684 11.58 34.70 -20.23
N ILE A 685 11.53 35.47 -21.33
CA ILE A 685 12.50 35.41 -22.43
C ILE A 685 13.39 36.67 -22.47
N ASP A 686 12.94 37.79 -21.87
CA ASP A 686 13.76 38.99 -21.66
C ASP A 686 14.57 38.95 -20.34
N PHE A 687 14.65 37.78 -19.69
CA PHE A 687 15.62 37.40 -18.65
C PHE A 687 16.56 36.34 -19.19
#